data_AF-A0A1G3C982-F1
#
_entry.id   AF-A0A1G3C982-F1
#
_cell.length_a   1.000
_cell.length_b   1.000
_cell.length_c   1.000
_cell.angle_alpha   90.00
_cell.angle_beta   90.00
_cell.angle_gamma   90.00
#
_symmetry.space_group_name_H-M   'P 1'
#
loop_
_entity.id
_entity.type
_entity.pdbx_description
1 polymer ?
#
loop_
_entity_poly.entity_id
_entity_poly.type
_entity_poly.pdbx_seq_one_letter_code
_entity_poly.pdbx_strand_id
1 'polypeptide(L)'
;LNPLGKIHRRIDKVKLIIQKKDRDFYNKHCHLFKQLKEPRQRFIDTINLVLDNGAVKPIKFILVQHNLALGPGKGALKFIKDVPLPKGIDKMSLQEARNRVEKLILEEVEASATAMSLRHALYNVKLGGASNAIVLMDIKEIKGKIKTIPIPLTRNETARLSREIGNRLVKYRIMGPDGFWPEPDDVTTDEQIINWVEDEALKTLLLKHLLAPRDKDLLDTLSIVHGRIEGERKILETPYHDAALIWLKEWRAIRRGETAMNELVSKTSKVGKHYRKQILRTALKHWIKPSVVRDMIAVKRLLSVTHLPFRDYRPNGQIVVMDTGIAPVILQEHLSKLKKLSCEDIVVVSVLSKRLGGTIPKRIEQLCRIYVEAAYNLGAKIVLFCNTMDANARATLEKEFSIPILGPIVPAVEAVFRFENAKGVVIKNIGLVATKATIESGAYINEIRSHNKEAGIFSVAAPLFATMVDISEFDKMRSQVVSQRNLSIIEANLRPLMEKNIDVLILGCTHYGVFKQAIREIWKSCTGKEIHIVDSSRELSHYTLAFLRQNKILSLRIEQKGKVSYISSEEDAPGFARKVSEITGCAADVVPIDIGEVVGRLSEEDRLFQKTVAEESREDINLRAGIIDSNLSAGAKVAIADKLYGVKDKSVSRFNCEILSPELKDEHIQEIAGLTTQNKELLKILSHIKDATSQ
;
A
#
# COMPACT_ATOMS: atom_id res chain seq x y z
N LEU A 1 4.78 -38.11 -11.59
CA LEU A 1 4.78 -36.72 -11.07
C LEU A 1 4.47 -35.78 -12.22
N ASN A 2 3.51 -34.88 -12.03
CA ASN A 2 3.22 -33.75 -12.92
C ASN A 2 4.45 -32.81 -13.01
N PRO A 3 4.49 -31.87 -13.98
CA PRO A 3 5.62 -30.96 -14.16
C PRO A 3 5.99 -30.15 -12.91
N LEU A 4 5.00 -29.64 -12.17
CA LEU A 4 5.22 -28.92 -10.91
C LEU A 4 5.91 -29.80 -9.84
N GLY A 5 5.42 -31.03 -9.65
CA GLY A 5 6.01 -31.98 -8.70
C GLY A 5 7.44 -32.38 -9.06
N LYS A 6 7.80 -32.41 -10.35
CA LYS A 6 9.20 -32.61 -10.79
C LYS A 6 10.09 -31.43 -10.39
N ILE A 7 9.59 -30.19 -10.49
CA ILE A 7 10.31 -28.99 -10.05
C ILE A 7 10.49 -29.00 -8.52
N HIS A 8 9.43 -29.29 -7.76
CA HIS A 8 9.50 -29.36 -6.30
C HIS A 8 10.52 -30.39 -5.82
N ARG A 9 10.53 -31.59 -6.43
CA ARG A 9 11.53 -32.63 -6.12
C ARG A 9 12.96 -32.17 -6.38
N ARG A 10 13.19 -31.35 -7.43
CA ARG A 10 14.53 -30.76 -7.70
C ARG A 10 14.92 -29.75 -6.62
N ILE A 11 14.00 -28.88 -6.20
CA ILE A 11 14.21 -27.93 -5.10
C ILE A 11 14.54 -28.68 -3.80
N ASP A 12 13.78 -29.72 -3.46
CA ASP A 12 14.01 -30.52 -2.26
C ASP A 12 15.37 -31.25 -2.29
N LYS A 13 15.75 -31.77 -3.46
CA LYS A 13 17.09 -32.37 -3.65
C LYS A 13 18.21 -31.34 -3.44
N VAL A 14 18.04 -30.12 -3.97
CA VAL A 14 18.99 -29.02 -3.77
C VAL A 14 19.05 -28.60 -2.31
N LYS A 15 17.91 -28.52 -1.62
CA LYS A 15 17.84 -28.20 -0.19
C LYS A 15 18.72 -29.13 0.64
N LEU A 16 18.58 -30.45 0.45
CA LEU A 16 19.39 -31.46 1.15
C LEU A 16 20.89 -31.33 0.86
N ILE A 17 21.24 -31.00 -0.38
CA ILE A 17 22.63 -30.77 -0.78
C ILE A 17 23.20 -29.54 -0.08
N ILE A 18 22.49 -28.41 -0.11
CA ILE A 18 22.92 -27.16 0.54
C ILE A 18 23.05 -27.38 2.05
N GLN A 19 22.08 -28.04 2.68
CA GLN A 19 22.14 -28.39 4.10
C GLN A 19 23.41 -29.17 4.48
N LYS A 20 23.88 -30.08 3.61
CA LYS A 20 25.07 -30.91 3.86
C LYS A 20 26.39 -30.22 3.49
N LYS A 21 26.40 -29.38 2.45
CA LYS A 21 27.62 -28.85 1.82
C LYS A 21 27.86 -27.36 2.04
N ASP A 22 26.86 -26.62 2.52
CA ASP A 22 26.87 -25.17 2.74
C ASP A 22 25.90 -24.80 3.88
N ARG A 23 26.30 -25.17 5.09
CA ARG A 23 25.44 -25.13 6.29
C ARG A 23 25.09 -23.70 6.68
N ASP A 24 25.99 -22.75 6.48
CA ASP A 24 25.76 -21.33 6.80
C ASP A 24 24.70 -20.74 5.89
N PHE A 25 24.80 -20.99 4.57
CA PHE A 25 23.78 -20.57 3.63
C PHE A 25 22.43 -21.23 3.94
N TYR A 26 22.44 -22.53 4.27
CA TYR A 26 21.22 -23.24 4.65
C TYR A 26 20.58 -22.61 5.89
N ASN A 27 21.32 -22.41 6.98
CA ASN A 27 20.78 -21.85 8.22
C ASN A 27 20.17 -20.46 7.99
N LYS A 28 20.82 -19.63 7.15
CA LYS A 28 20.31 -18.30 6.81
C LYS A 28 18.99 -18.33 6.00
N HIS A 29 18.78 -19.32 5.13
CA HIS A 29 17.66 -19.32 4.18
C HIS A 29 16.70 -20.52 4.31
N CYS A 30 16.87 -21.38 5.32
CA CYS A 30 16.14 -22.66 5.45
C CYS A 30 14.61 -22.47 5.47
N HIS A 31 14.15 -21.37 6.07
CA HIS A 31 12.74 -20.98 6.17
C HIS A 31 12.12 -20.58 4.81
N LEU A 32 12.94 -20.12 3.85
CA LEU A 32 12.49 -19.66 2.53
C LEU A 32 12.34 -20.80 1.50
N PHE A 33 12.89 -21.99 1.74
CA PHE A 33 12.77 -23.11 0.78
C PHE A 33 11.32 -23.57 0.56
N LYS A 34 10.44 -23.38 1.56
CA LYS A 34 9.01 -23.65 1.38
C LYS A 34 8.37 -22.62 0.43
N GLN A 35 8.79 -21.36 0.51
CA GLN A 35 8.29 -20.28 -0.34
C GLN A 35 8.68 -20.46 -1.81
N LEU A 36 9.79 -21.15 -2.12
CA LEU A 36 10.15 -21.48 -3.51
C LEU A 36 9.26 -22.53 -4.19
N LYS A 37 8.39 -23.21 -3.43
CA LYS A 37 7.47 -24.23 -3.95
C LYS A 37 6.04 -23.70 -4.05
N GLU A 38 5.80 -22.46 -3.62
CA GLU A 38 4.50 -21.82 -3.65
C GLU A 38 4.60 -20.55 -4.49
N PRO A 39 3.71 -20.34 -5.47
CA PRO A 39 3.71 -19.09 -6.20
C PRO A 39 3.24 -17.94 -5.32
N ARG A 40 3.84 -16.76 -5.49
CA ARG A 40 3.47 -15.51 -4.84
C ARG A 40 1.99 -15.21 -5.02
N GLN A 41 1.48 -15.31 -6.24
CA GLN A 41 0.08 -15.01 -6.52
C GLN A 41 -0.48 -15.79 -7.69
N ARG A 42 -1.79 -16.05 -7.62
CA ARG A 42 -2.61 -16.69 -8.63
C ARG A 42 -3.82 -15.79 -8.88
N PHE A 43 -4.04 -15.40 -10.13
CA PHE A 43 -5.23 -14.69 -10.58
C PHE A 43 -6.03 -15.64 -11.45
N ILE A 44 -7.30 -15.84 -11.11
CA ILE A 44 -8.22 -16.65 -11.90
C ILE A 44 -9.46 -15.79 -12.13
N ASP A 45 -9.71 -15.43 -13.39
CA ASP A 45 -10.85 -14.62 -13.82
C ASP A 45 -11.67 -15.37 -14.88
N THR A 46 -12.87 -14.90 -15.17
CA THR A 46 -13.71 -15.40 -16.27
C THR A 46 -14.07 -14.26 -17.20
N ILE A 47 -13.69 -14.39 -18.47
CA ILE A 47 -14.00 -13.47 -19.54
C ILE A 47 -15.27 -13.94 -20.24
N ASN A 48 -16.32 -13.14 -20.19
CA ASN A 48 -17.55 -13.38 -20.94
C ASN A 48 -17.39 -12.88 -22.37
N LEU A 49 -16.86 -13.75 -23.25
CA LEU A 49 -16.58 -13.41 -24.63
C LEU A 49 -17.87 -13.40 -25.45
N VAL A 50 -18.16 -12.28 -26.11
CA VAL A 50 -19.24 -12.20 -27.11
C VAL A 50 -18.72 -12.75 -28.44
N LEU A 51 -19.31 -13.85 -28.88
CA LEU A 51 -19.03 -14.52 -30.16
C LEU A 51 -19.65 -13.74 -31.32
N ASP A 52 -19.19 -14.01 -32.55
CA ASP A 52 -19.67 -13.32 -33.76
C ASP A 52 -21.16 -13.56 -34.02
N ASN A 53 -21.71 -14.68 -33.52
CA ASN A 53 -23.14 -14.99 -33.57
C ASN A 53 -23.96 -14.35 -32.42
N GLY A 54 -23.35 -13.48 -31.62
CA GLY A 54 -23.99 -12.81 -30.48
C GLY A 54 -24.08 -13.64 -29.20
N ALA A 55 -23.75 -14.94 -29.23
CA ALA A 55 -23.73 -15.76 -28.04
C ALA A 55 -22.59 -15.36 -27.09
N VAL A 56 -22.83 -15.47 -25.78
CA VAL A 56 -21.81 -15.18 -24.77
C VAL A 56 -21.21 -16.50 -24.28
N LYS A 57 -19.89 -16.65 -24.37
CA LYS A 57 -19.15 -17.81 -23.88
C LYS A 57 -18.24 -17.41 -22.72
N PRO A 58 -18.37 -18.03 -21.53
CA PRO A 58 -17.45 -17.81 -20.43
C PRO A 58 -16.12 -18.53 -20.71
N ILE A 59 -15.03 -17.77 -20.69
CA ILE A 59 -13.66 -18.26 -20.94
C ILE A 59 -12.83 -18.02 -19.69
N LYS A 60 -12.19 -19.07 -19.18
CA LYS A 60 -11.38 -18.96 -17.97
C LYS A 60 -10.01 -18.37 -18.29
N PHE A 61 -9.62 -17.34 -17.54
CA PHE A 61 -8.30 -16.74 -17.56
C PHE A 61 -7.57 -17.09 -16.27
N ILE A 62 -6.36 -17.63 -16.39
CA ILE A 62 -5.49 -18.00 -15.27
C ILE A 62 -4.17 -17.29 -15.47
N LEU A 63 -3.68 -16.61 -14.45
CA LEU A 63 -2.33 -16.07 -14.37
C LEU A 63 -1.70 -16.51 -13.06
N VAL A 64 -0.45 -16.94 -13.13
CA VAL A 64 0.36 -17.21 -11.94
C VAL A 64 1.60 -16.34 -12.00
N GLN A 65 1.93 -15.68 -10.90
CA GLN A 65 3.25 -15.11 -10.69
C GLN A 65 3.92 -15.87 -9.55
N HIS A 66 4.99 -16.57 -9.86
CA HIS A 66 5.65 -17.45 -8.90
C HIS A 66 6.52 -16.67 -7.94
N ASN A 67 7.48 -15.91 -8.45
CA ASN A 67 8.38 -15.12 -7.61
C ASN A 67 8.84 -13.91 -8.43
N LEU A 68 8.61 -12.71 -7.90
CA LEU A 68 8.94 -11.45 -8.55
C LEU A 68 10.23 -10.84 -8.00
N ALA A 69 11.08 -11.68 -7.39
CA ALA A 69 12.14 -11.17 -6.56
C ALA A 69 13.27 -10.45 -7.30
N LEU A 70 13.44 -10.84 -8.55
CA LEU A 70 14.47 -10.33 -9.42
C LEU A 70 13.98 -9.17 -10.28
N GLY A 71 12.66 -8.95 -10.34
CA GLY A 71 12.04 -7.98 -11.25
C GLY A 71 10.62 -8.40 -11.64
N PRO A 72 9.98 -7.68 -12.60
CA PRO A 72 8.63 -7.97 -13.04
C PRO A 72 8.48 -9.40 -13.53
N GLY A 73 7.26 -9.93 -13.41
CA GLY A 73 6.98 -11.28 -13.86
C GLY A 73 7.27 -11.41 -15.35
N LYS A 74 7.72 -12.59 -15.77
CA LYS A 74 7.91 -12.90 -17.18
C LYS A 74 7.54 -14.35 -17.52
N GLY A 75 6.88 -14.51 -18.67
CA GLY A 75 6.54 -15.78 -19.29
C GLY A 75 5.36 -15.69 -20.25
N ALA A 76 5.00 -16.83 -20.84
CA ALA A 76 4.09 -16.88 -21.99
C ALA A 76 2.59 -16.79 -21.62
N LEU A 77 1.80 -16.34 -22.59
CA LEU A 77 0.34 -16.48 -22.66
C LEU A 77 -0.02 -17.70 -23.51
N LYS A 78 -0.78 -18.64 -22.96
CA LYS A 78 -1.14 -19.90 -23.63
C LYS A 78 -2.65 -19.99 -23.84
N PHE A 79 -3.09 -20.47 -24.99
CA PHE A 79 -4.48 -20.81 -25.27
C PHE A 79 -4.65 -22.34 -25.20
N ILE A 80 -5.12 -22.81 -24.06
CA ILE A 80 -5.27 -24.25 -23.78
C ILE A 80 -6.54 -24.75 -24.47
N LYS A 81 -6.34 -25.46 -25.58
CA LYS A 81 -7.41 -26.06 -26.40
C LYS A 81 -7.63 -27.54 -26.12
N ASP A 82 -6.68 -28.19 -25.47
CA ASP A 82 -6.76 -29.60 -25.06
C ASP A 82 -5.81 -29.89 -23.89
N VAL A 83 -6.14 -30.90 -23.07
CA VAL A 83 -5.30 -31.39 -21.97
C VAL A 83 -5.40 -32.91 -21.87
N PRO A 84 -4.27 -33.64 -21.73
CA PRO A 84 -4.30 -35.07 -21.50
C PRO A 84 -5.06 -35.42 -20.22
N LEU A 85 -6.11 -36.22 -20.36
CA LEU A 85 -6.94 -36.61 -19.24
C LEU A 85 -6.26 -37.70 -18.37
N PRO A 86 -6.27 -37.56 -17.03
CA PRO A 86 -5.69 -38.54 -16.12
C PRO A 86 -6.43 -39.88 -16.17
N LYS A 87 -5.70 -40.97 -15.94
CA LYS A 87 -6.29 -42.32 -15.83
C LYS A 87 -7.37 -42.35 -14.73
N GLY A 88 -8.51 -42.95 -15.03
CA GLY A 88 -9.64 -43.08 -14.10
C GLY A 88 -10.55 -41.86 -14.02
N ILE A 89 -10.36 -40.84 -14.88
CA ILE A 89 -11.26 -39.68 -14.92
C ILE A 89 -12.69 -40.07 -15.29
N ASP A 90 -12.87 -41.09 -16.14
CA ASP A 90 -14.19 -41.57 -16.58
C ASP A 90 -15.01 -42.21 -15.43
N LYS A 91 -14.37 -42.48 -14.28
CA LYS A 91 -15.06 -42.98 -13.07
C LYS A 91 -15.54 -41.84 -12.16
N MET A 92 -15.21 -40.59 -12.48
CA MET A 92 -15.58 -39.40 -11.73
C MET A 92 -16.86 -38.82 -12.33
N SER A 93 -17.64 -38.10 -11.51
CA SER A 93 -18.70 -37.25 -12.05
C SER A 93 -18.12 -36.18 -13.01
N LEU A 94 -18.93 -35.70 -13.95
CA LEU A 94 -18.52 -34.66 -14.90
C LEU A 94 -17.94 -33.42 -14.19
N GLN A 95 -18.48 -33.07 -13.03
CA GLN A 95 -18.01 -31.93 -12.25
C GLN A 95 -16.67 -32.20 -11.56
N GLU A 96 -16.47 -33.39 -10.98
CA GLU A 96 -15.18 -33.80 -10.41
C GLU A 96 -14.08 -33.86 -11.48
N ALA A 97 -14.44 -34.36 -12.67
CA ALA A 97 -13.54 -34.39 -13.81
C ALA A 97 -13.15 -32.98 -14.27
N ARG A 98 -14.11 -32.05 -14.35
CA ARG A 98 -13.85 -30.62 -14.61
C ARG A 98 -12.88 -30.04 -13.61
N ASN A 99 -13.16 -30.19 -12.31
CA ASN A 99 -12.29 -29.70 -11.24
C ASN A 99 -10.88 -30.31 -11.32
N ARG A 100 -10.79 -31.60 -11.67
CA ARG A 100 -9.51 -32.29 -11.81
C ARG A 100 -8.69 -31.74 -12.98
N VAL A 101 -9.31 -31.49 -14.13
CA VAL A 101 -8.63 -30.91 -15.30
C VAL A 101 -8.24 -29.47 -15.06
N GLU A 102 -9.09 -28.66 -14.44
CA GLU A 102 -8.74 -27.28 -14.07
C GLU A 102 -7.54 -27.23 -13.12
N LYS A 103 -7.47 -28.14 -12.14
CA LYS A 103 -6.31 -28.28 -11.26
C LYS A 103 -5.04 -28.63 -12.05
N LEU A 104 -5.14 -29.53 -13.03
CA LEU A 104 -4.00 -29.88 -13.89
C LEU A 104 -3.51 -28.68 -14.70
N ILE A 105 -4.44 -27.88 -15.24
CA ILE A 105 -4.12 -26.64 -15.95
C ILE A 105 -3.39 -25.67 -15.01
N LEU A 106 -3.93 -25.43 -13.82
CA LEU A 106 -3.32 -24.53 -12.85
C LEU A 106 -1.91 -25.02 -12.46
N GLU A 107 -1.74 -26.30 -12.17
CA GLU A 107 -0.43 -26.91 -11.86
C GLU A 107 0.57 -26.73 -13.01
N GLU A 108 0.12 -26.77 -14.27
CA GLU A 108 0.96 -26.54 -15.45
C GLU A 108 1.38 -25.07 -15.60
N VAL A 109 0.46 -24.14 -15.35
CA VAL A 109 0.74 -22.69 -15.35
C VAL A 109 1.69 -22.33 -14.21
N GLU A 110 1.49 -22.90 -13.02
CA GLU A 110 2.40 -22.78 -11.89
C GLU A 110 3.78 -23.35 -12.18
N ALA A 111 3.85 -24.53 -12.80
CA ALA A 111 5.11 -25.13 -13.21
C ALA A 111 5.86 -24.21 -14.18
N SER A 112 5.14 -23.61 -15.13
CA SER A 112 5.69 -22.67 -16.10
C SER A 112 6.24 -21.41 -15.42
N ALA A 113 5.46 -20.78 -14.54
CA ALA A 113 5.89 -19.60 -13.79
C ALA A 113 7.09 -19.90 -12.87
N THR A 114 7.06 -21.04 -12.17
CA THR A 114 8.14 -21.50 -11.27
C THR A 114 9.43 -21.77 -12.04
N ALA A 115 9.31 -22.46 -13.18
CA ALA A 115 10.44 -22.71 -14.06
C ALA A 115 11.06 -21.39 -14.57
N MET A 116 10.25 -20.37 -14.87
CA MET A 116 10.76 -19.06 -15.28
C MET A 116 11.50 -18.34 -14.16
N SER A 117 11.00 -18.30 -12.93
CA SER A 117 11.74 -17.71 -11.81
C SER A 117 13.09 -18.39 -11.60
N LEU A 118 13.11 -19.74 -11.63
CA LEU A 118 14.35 -20.50 -11.48
C LEU A 118 15.29 -20.27 -12.66
N ARG A 119 14.77 -20.13 -13.89
CA ARG A 119 15.54 -19.84 -15.09
C ARG A 119 16.16 -18.44 -15.01
N HIS A 120 15.40 -17.42 -14.69
CA HIS A 120 15.93 -16.06 -14.54
C HIS A 120 16.97 -15.98 -13.42
N ALA A 121 16.72 -16.62 -12.27
CA ALA A 121 17.71 -16.72 -11.20
C ALA A 121 18.99 -17.44 -11.66
N LEU A 122 18.85 -18.56 -12.37
CA LEU A 122 19.97 -19.35 -12.88
C LEU A 122 20.90 -18.52 -13.76
N TYR A 123 20.34 -17.63 -14.57
CA TYR A 123 21.03 -16.82 -15.55
C TYR A 123 21.26 -15.37 -15.09
N ASN A 124 20.88 -15.04 -13.86
CA ASN A 124 21.00 -13.70 -13.30
C ASN A 124 20.27 -12.63 -14.13
N VAL A 125 19.13 -13.00 -14.72
CA VAL A 125 18.23 -12.08 -15.42
C VAL A 125 17.35 -11.41 -14.37
N LYS A 126 17.24 -10.08 -14.43
CA LYS A 126 16.46 -9.26 -13.48
C LYS A 126 14.94 -9.32 -13.76
N LEU A 127 14.40 -10.53 -13.84
CA LEU A 127 12.98 -10.79 -14.11
C LEU A 127 12.45 -11.90 -13.20
N GLY A 128 11.22 -11.74 -12.74
CA GLY A 128 10.46 -12.75 -12.03
C GLY A 128 9.90 -13.82 -12.97
N GLY A 129 9.21 -14.80 -12.39
CA GLY A 129 8.54 -15.86 -13.14
C GLY A 129 7.03 -15.69 -13.11
N ALA A 130 6.40 -15.70 -14.29
CA ALA A 130 4.96 -15.62 -14.44
C ALA A 130 4.49 -16.47 -15.63
N SER A 131 3.21 -16.83 -15.68
CA SER A 131 2.63 -17.52 -16.83
C SER A 131 1.12 -17.31 -16.85
N ASN A 132 0.57 -17.21 -18.06
CA ASN A 132 -0.85 -17.00 -18.30
C ASN A 132 -1.43 -18.13 -19.14
N ALA A 133 -2.67 -18.47 -18.89
CA ALA A 133 -3.44 -19.40 -19.69
C ALA A 133 -4.88 -18.95 -19.85
N ILE A 134 -5.39 -19.15 -21.06
CA ILE A 134 -6.79 -19.02 -21.43
C ILE A 134 -7.30 -20.42 -21.74
N VAL A 135 -8.36 -20.84 -21.07
CA VAL A 135 -8.95 -22.16 -21.29
C VAL A 135 -9.97 -22.05 -22.42
N LEU A 136 -9.55 -22.46 -23.62
CA LEU A 136 -10.37 -22.54 -24.83
C LEU A 136 -10.80 -23.97 -25.10
N MET A 137 -11.32 -24.63 -24.06
CA MET A 137 -11.89 -25.96 -24.16
C MET A 137 -12.99 -26.14 -23.14
N ASP A 138 -13.90 -27.05 -23.45
CA ASP A 138 -15.01 -27.48 -22.61
C ASP A 138 -14.83 -28.96 -22.25
N ILE A 139 -15.44 -29.39 -21.15
CA ILE A 139 -15.42 -30.80 -20.75
C ILE A 139 -16.85 -31.31 -20.79
N LYS A 140 -17.07 -32.30 -21.64
CA LYS A 140 -18.37 -32.93 -21.82
C LYS A 140 -18.26 -34.44 -21.70
N GLU A 141 -19.34 -35.04 -21.24
CA GLU A 141 -19.53 -36.47 -21.32
C GLU A 141 -20.16 -36.80 -22.68
N ILE A 142 -19.47 -37.62 -23.47
CA ILE A 142 -19.95 -38.09 -24.77
C ILE A 142 -19.89 -39.61 -24.75
N LYS A 143 -21.07 -40.25 -24.83
CA LYS A 143 -21.21 -41.72 -24.84
C LYS A 143 -20.54 -42.38 -23.62
N GLY A 144 -20.77 -41.85 -22.41
CA GLY A 144 -20.23 -42.39 -21.15
C GLY A 144 -18.72 -42.21 -20.96
N LYS A 145 -18.07 -41.37 -21.78
CA LYS A 145 -16.65 -41.02 -21.65
C LYS A 145 -16.48 -39.52 -21.53
N ILE A 146 -15.60 -39.09 -20.65
CA ILE A 146 -15.29 -37.68 -20.46
C ILE A 146 -14.27 -37.27 -21.51
N LYS A 147 -14.59 -36.19 -22.24
CA LYS A 147 -13.73 -35.64 -23.29
C LYS A 147 -13.56 -34.14 -23.15
N THR A 148 -12.39 -33.66 -23.51
CA THR A 148 -12.09 -32.27 -23.80
C THR A 148 -12.60 -31.93 -25.21
N ILE A 149 -13.26 -30.78 -25.35
CA ILE A 149 -13.76 -30.27 -26.62
C ILE A 149 -13.22 -28.87 -26.80
N PRO A 150 -12.40 -28.59 -27.83
CA PRO A 150 -11.88 -27.25 -28.05
C PRO A 150 -13.02 -26.27 -28.36
N ILE A 151 -12.85 -25.03 -27.92
CA ILE A 151 -13.72 -23.90 -28.29
C ILE A 151 -13.02 -23.20 -29.47
N PRO A 152 -13.46 -23.43 -30.72
CA PRO A 152 -12.90 -22.72 -31.86
C PRO A 152 -13.32 -21.25 -31.79
N LEU A 153 -12.39 -20.36 -32.12
CA LEU A 153 -12.66 -18.93 -32.23
C LEU A 153 -12.34 -18.48 -33.66
N THR A 154 -13.15 -17.58 -34.20
CA THR A 154 -12.80 -16.84 -35.42
C THR A 154 -11.63 -15.90 -35.16
N ARG A 155 -11.06 -15.32 -36.22
CA ARG A 155 -10.02 -14.29 -36.08
C ARG A 155 -10.51 -13.06 -35.30
N ASN A 156 -11.76 -12.65 -35.53
CA ASN A 156 -12.37 -11.49 -34.86
C ASN A 156 -12.63 -11.77 -33.38
N GLU A 157 -13.14 -12.95 -33.05
CA GLU A 157 -13.33 -13.40 -31.66
C GLU A 157 -12.00 -13.51 -30.91
N THR A 158 -10.98 -14.06 -31.57
CA THR A 158 -9.62 -14.15 -31.03
C THR A 158 -9.07 -12.75 -30.72
N ALA A 159 -9.23 -11.79 -31.64
CA ALA A 159 -8.80 -10.42 -31.42
C ALA A 159 -9.56 -9.72 -30.28
N ARG A 160 -10.88 -9.92 -30.16
CA ARG A 160 -11.68 -9.39 -29.04
C ARG A 160 -11.22 -9.97 -27.70
N LEU A 161 -11.01 -11.28 -27.64
CA LEU A 161 -10.51 -11.96 -26.46
C LEU A 161 -9.12 -11.44 -26.06
N SER A 162 -8.19 -11.33 -27.01
CA SER A 162 -6.84 -10.79 -26.77
C SER A 162 -6.86 -9.37 -26.21
N ARG A 163 -7.69 -8.48 -26.76
CA ARG A 163 -7.83 -7.12 -26.24
C ARG A 163 -8.37 -7.13 -24.81
N GLU A 164 -9.42 -7.89 -24.53
CA GLU A 164 -9.97 -8.01 -23.17
C GLU A 164 -8.91 -8.53 -22.18
N ILE A 165 -8.05 -9.47 -22.58
CA ILE A 165 -6.90 -9.91 -21.76
C ILE A 165 -5.97 -8.73 -21.45
N GLY A 166 -5.61 -7.92 -22.45
CA GLY A 166 -4.80 -6.70 -22.28
C GLY A 166 -5.42 -5.71 -21.29
N ASN A 167 -6.71 -5.42 -21.44
CA ASN A 167 -7.46 -4.57 -20.53
C ASN A 167 -7.44 -5.09 -19.08
N ARG A 168 -7.67 -6.41 -18.90
CA ARG A 168 -7.67 -7.07 -17.60
C ARG A 168 -6.29 -7.01 -16.95
N LEU A 169 -5.24 -7.34 -17.69
CA LEU A 169 -3.87 -7.30 -17.19
C LEU A 169 -3.48 -5.88 -16.70
N VAL A 170 -3.91 -4.83 -17.39
CA VAL A 170 -3.72 -3.44 -16.93
C VAL A 170 -4.60 -3.09 -15.73
N LYS A 171 -5.88 -3.49 -15.75
CA LYS A 171 -6.83 -3.27 -14.64
C LYS A 171 -6.34 -3.88 -13.34
N TYR A 172 -5.71 -5.05 -13.42
CA TYR A 172 -5.11 -5.74 -12.28
C TYR A 172 -3.70 -5.25 -11.91
N ARG A 173 -3.20 -4.19 -12.56
CA ARG A 173 -1.83 -3.64 -12.38
C ARG A 173 -0.73 -4.68 -12.57
N ILE A 174 -1.01 -5.70 -13.39
CA ILE A 174 -0.06 -6.75 -13.76
C ILE A 174 0.78 -6.25 -14.94
N MET A 175 0.14 -5.73 -15.98
CA MET A 175 0.78 -5.17 -17.16
C MET A 175 0.80 -3.64 -17.05
N GLY A 176 2.00 -3.08 -17.17
CA GLY A 176 2.26 -1.67 -16.95
C GLY A 176 3.70 -1.33 -17.32
N PRO A 177 4.12 -0.06 -17.19
CA PRO A 177 5.44 0.39 -17.60
C PRO A 177 6.58 -0.38 -16.96
N ASP A 178 6.43 -0.94 -15.76
CA ASP A 178 7.45 -1.80 -15.14
C ASP A 178 6.86 -3.16 -14.73
N GLY A 179 5.77 -3.55 -15.40
CA GLY A 179 4.97 -4.75 -15.11
C GLY A 179 5.32 -5.96 -15.98
N PHE A 180 4.49 -6.98 -15.88
CA PHE A 180 4.53 -8.20 -16.68
C PHE A 180 4.04 -7.92 -18.11
N TRP A 181 4.83 -8.32 -19.10
CA TRP A 181 4.46 -8.31 -20.53
C TRP A 181 4.54 -9.75 -21.08
N PRO A 182 3.42 -10.36 -21.48
CA PRO A 182 3.38 -11.76 -21.92
C PRO A 182 4.16 -11.97 -23.22
N GLU A 183 4.66 -13.19 -23.39
CA GLU A 183 5.21 -13.68 -24.65
C GLU A 183 4.24 -14.64 -25.34
N PRO A 184 4.37 -14.82 -26.66
CA PRO A 184 3.73 -15.96 -27.30
C PRO A 184 4.37 -17.24 -26.76
N ASP A 185 3.62 -18.34 -26.77
CA ASP A 185 4.18 -19.67 -26.51
C ASP A 185 4.63 -20.38 -27.79
N ASP A 186 4.42 -19.74 -28.95
CA ASP A 186 4.72 -20.21 -30.31
C ASP A 186 4.05 -21.56 -30.66
N VAL A 187 3.05 -21.98 -29.88
CA VAL A 187 2.31 -23.23 -30.06
C VAL A 187 0.81 -22.96 -30.17
N THR A 188 0.29 -22.16 -29.25
CA THR A 188 -1.14 -21.84 -29.12
C THR A 188 -1.42 -20.35 -29.28
N THR A 189 -0.41 -19.51 -29.04
CA THR A 189 -0.41 -18.06 -29.29
C THR A 189 0.79 -17.68 -30.13
N ASP A 190 0.64 -16.62 -30.90
CA ASP A 190 1.68 -16.06 -31.78
C ASP A 190 1.88 -14.57 -31.49
N GLU A 191 2.87 -13.96 -32.15
CA GLU A 191 3.15 -12.51 -32.02
C GLU A 191 1.93 -11.64 -32.38
N GLN A 192 1.05 -12.08 -33.29
CA GLN A 192 -0.13 -11.31 -33.66
C GLN A 192 -1.16 -11.24 -32.51
N ILE A 193 -1.36 -12.34 -31.78
CA ILE A 193 -2.21 -12.39 -30.59
C ILE A 193 -1.65 -11.47 -29.50
N ILE A 194 -0.33 -11.51 -29.29
CA ILE A 194 0.34 -10.66 -28.29
C ILE A 194 0.24 -9.19 -28.68
N ASN A 195 0.39 -8.82 -29.95
CA ASN A 195 0.20 -7.45 -30.41
C ASN A 195 -1.19 -6.91 -30.02
N TRP A 196 -2.27 -7.69 -30.18
CA TRP A 196 -3.60 -7.24 -29.76
C TRP A 196 -3.75 -7.06 -28.24
N VAL A 197 -3.09 -7.90 -27.43
CA VAL A 197 -3.03 -7.74 -25.98
C VAL A 197 -2.27 -6.45 -25.61
N GLU A 198 -1.12 -6.24 -26.24
CA GLU A 198 -0.25 -5.07 -26.02
C GLU A 198 -0.91 -3.76 -26.44
N ASP A 199 -1.55 -3.73 -27.61
CA ASP A 199 -2.26 -2.54 -28.12
C ASP A 199 -3.36 -2.09 -27.16
N GLU A 200 -4.20 -3.02 -26.70
CA GLU A 200 -5.26 -2.70 -25.74
C GLU A 200 -4.70 -2.32 -24.37
N ALA A 201 -3.61 -2.97 -23.95
CA ALA A 201 -2.94 -2.61 -22.71
C ALA A 201 -2.36 -1.20 -22.76
N LEU A 202 -1.64 -0.84 -23.82
CA LEU A 202 -1.09 0.51 -24.04
C LEU A 202 -2.21 1.56 -24.10
N LYS A 203 -3.29 1.28 -24.83
CA LYS A 203 -4.47 2.15 -24.89
C LYS A 203 -5.10 2.31 -23.51
N THR A 204 -5.26 1.22 -22.76
CA THR A 204 -5.84 1.25 -21.41
C THR A 204 -4.93 2.02 -20.44
N LEU A 205 -3.61 1.85 -20.54
CA LEU A 205 -2.63 2.59 -19.74
C LEU A 205 -2.67 4.09 -20.07
N LEU A 206 -2.78 4.45 -21.36
CA LEU A 206 -2.92 5.83 -21.81
C LEU A 206 -4.22 6.47 -21.29
N LEU A 207 -5.36 5.82 -21.49
CA LEU A 207 -6.68 6.28 -21.03
C LEU A 207 -6.76 6.43 -19.51
N LYS A 208 -6.03 5.61 -18.75
CA LYS A 208 -5.98 5.66 -17.29
C LYS A 208 -4.85 6.53 -16.73
N HIS A 209 -4.08 7.20 -17.59
CA HIS A 209 -2.92 8.01 -17.22
C HIS A 209 -1.87 7.25 -16.39
N LEU A 210 -1.60 6.00 -16.76
CA LEU A 210 -0.67 5.09 -16.07
C LEU A 210 0.72 4.98 -16.76
N LEU A 211 1.02 5.85 -17.73
CA LEU A 211 2.30 5.93 -18.47
C LEU A 211 3.11 7.15 -18.03
N ALA A 212 4.44 7.07 -18.09
CA ALA A 212 5.30 8.23 -17.82
C ALA A 212 5.20 9.27 -18.96
N PRO A 213 5.49 10.57 -18.71
CA PRO A 213 5.39 11.63 -19.74
C PRO A 213 6.19 11.33 -21.01
N ARG A 214 7.42 10.81 -20.88
CA ARG A 214 8.25 10.39 -22.03
C ARG A 214 7.63 9.26 -22.86
N ASP A 215 6.87 8.38 -22.22
CA ASP A 215 6.20 7.25 -22.87
C ASP A 215 4.88 7.73 -23.51
N LYS A 216 4.25 8.76 -22.91
CA LYS A 216 3.05 9.42 -23.41
C LYS A 216 3.36 10.26 -24.65
N ASP A 217 4.39 11.11 -24.64
CA ASP A 217 4.79 11.92 -25.80
C ASP A 217 5.15 11.04 -26.99
N LEU A 218 5.77 9.89 -26.74
CA LEU A 218 6.08 8.90 -27.76
C LEU A 218 4.80 8.27 -28.33
N LEU A 219 3.83 7.86 -27.49
CA LEU A 219 2.57 7.30 -27.97
C LEU A 219 1.67 8.33 -28.66
N ASP A 220 1.68 9.58 -28.20
CA ASP A 220 0.96 10.69 -28.81
C ASP A 220 1.59 11.01 -30.18
N THR A 221 2.92 11.00 -30.27
CA THR A 221 3.65 11.12 -31.56
C THR A 221 3.35 9.95 -32.48
N LEU A 222 3.36 8.71 -31.98
CA LEU A 222 2.99 7.52 -32.76
C LEU A 222 1.52 7.55 -33.21
N SER A 223 0.62 8.09 -32.39
CA SER A 223 -0.80 8.26 -32.71
C SER A 223 -1.02 9.37 -33.75
N ILE A 224 -0.25 10.45 -33.71
CA ILE A 224 -0.25 11.50 -34.74
C ILE A 224 0.30 10.94 -36.06
N VAL A 225 1.36 10.12 -36.00
CA VAL A 225 1.89 9.40 -37.16
C VAL A 225 0.84 8.44 -37.72
N HIS A 226 0.14 7.67 -36.88
CA HIS A 226 -0.94 6.77 -37.31
C HIS A 226 -2.18 7.50 -37.85
N GLY A 227 -2.58 8.61 -37.22
CA GLY A 227 -3.73 9.41 -37.65
C GLY A 227 -3.52 10.12 -38.99
N ARG A 228 -2.27 10.33 -39.41
CA ARG A 228 -1.93 10.83 -40.75
C ARG A 228 -1.95 9.74 -41.84
N ILE A 229 -2.19 8.48 -41.48
CA ILE A 229 -2.19 7.31 -42.40
C ILE A 229 -3.58 7.02 -42.99
N GLU A 230 -4.68 7.55 -42.43
CA GLU A 230 -6.03 7.36 -42.98
C GLU A 230 -6.30 8.13 -44.29
N GLY A 231 -5.34 8.91 -44.79
CA GLY A 231 -5.36 9.51 -46.11
C GLY A 231 -4.58 8.69 -47.13
N GLU A 232 -5.27 8.20 -48.16
CA GLU A 232 -4.76 7.36 -49.26
C GLU A 232 -3.33 7.70 -49.72
N ARG A 233 -2.34 6.90 -49.28
CA ARG A 233 -1.10 6.62 -50.00
C ARG A 233 -0.34 5.50 -49.28
N LYS A 234 -0.22 4.34 -49.93
CA LYS A 234 0.84 3.36 -49.65
C LYS A 234 2.18 4.08 -49.76
N ILE A 235 2.89 4.35 -48.68
CA ILE A 235 4.30 4.77 -48.80
C ILE A 235 5.16 4.09 -47.74
N LEU A 236 6.23 3.52 -48.30
CA LEU A 236 7.56 3.22 -47.77
C LEU A 236 7.82 3.62 -46.31
N GLU A 237 8.26 2.60 -45.56
CA GLU A 237 9.29 2.67 -44.51
C GLU A 237 9.95 4.05 -44.41
N THR A 238 9.39 4.90 -43.56
CA THR A 238 10.10 6.11 -43.13
C THR A 238 11.09 5.70 -42.04
N PRO A 239 12.25 6.36 -41.93
CA PRO A 239 13.22 6.08 -40.87
C PRO A 239 12.61 6.12 -39.46
N TYR A 240 11.52 6.87 -39.27
CA TYR A 240 10.79 7.00 -38.01
C TYR A 240 9.83 5.83 -37.73
N HIS A 241 9.25 5.20 -38.76
CA HIS A 241 8.41 4.01 -38.61
C HIS A 241 9.26 2.78 -38.25
N ASP A 242 10.38 2.60 -38.96
CA ASP A 242 11.33 1.55 -38.61
C ASP A 242 12.01 1.83 -37.28
N ALA A 243 12.36 3.09 -36.96
CA ALA A 243 12.88 3.42 -35.64
C ALA A 243 11.84 3.17 -34.54
N ALA A 244 10.54 3.40 -34.77
CA ALA A 244 9.48 3.08 -33.81
C ALA A 244 9.30 1.57 -33.63
N LEU A 245 9.29 0.80 -34.72
CA LEU A 245 9.21 -0.67 -34.68
C LEU A 245 10.47 -1.30 -34.10
N ILE A 246 11.65 -0.78 -34.42
CA ILE A 246 12.94 -1.17 -33.86
C ILE A 246 12.99 -0.78 -32.39
N TRP A 247 12.56 0.41 -32.00
CA TRP A 247 12.46 0.82 -30.60
C TRP A 247 11.49 -0.07 -29.85
N LEU A 248 10.29 -0.34 -30.37
CA LEU A 248 9.35 -1.29 -29.74
C LEU A 248 9.98 -2.68 -29.65
N LYS A 249 10.68 -3.17 -30.69
CA LYS A 249 11.38 -4.46 -30.68
C LYS A 249 12.56 -4.50 -29.69
N GLU A 250 13.34 -3.44 -29.57
CA GLU A 250 14.47 -3.31 -28.65
C GLU A 250 13.99 -3.14 -27.21
N TRP A 251 12.99 -2.29 -27.00
CA TRP A 251 12.26 -2.13 -25.74
C TRP A 251 11.64 -3.47 -25.30
N ARG A 252 11.04 -4.22 -26.24
CA ARG A 252 10.55 -5.59 -26.03
C ARG A 252 11.70 -6.54 -25.70
N ALA A 253 12.80 -6.57 -26.46
CA ALA A 253 13.92 -7.49 -26.27
C ALA A 253 14.66 -7.29 -24.94
N ILE A 254 14.85 -6.03 -24.52
CA ILE A 254 15.47 -5.65 -23.25
C ILE A 254 14.62 -6.15 -22.07
N ARG A 255 13.29 -6.11 -22.19
CA ARG A 255 12.33 -6.50 -21.14
C ARG A 255 11.90 -7.96 -21.20
N ARG A 256 12.11 -8.63 -22.34
CA ARG A 256 11.93 -10.07 -22.55
C ARG A 256 13.11 -10.89 -22.01
N GLY A 257 14.26 -10.25 -21.72
CA GLY A 257 15.47 -10.92 -21.21
C GLY A 257 16.14 -11.84 -22.24
N GLU A 258 15.66 -11.82 -23.49
CA GLU A 258 16.05 -12.69 -24.57
C GLU A 258 17.50 -12.45 -24.99
N THR A 259 17.92 -11.19 -25.10
CA THR A 259 19.32 -10.81 -25.39
C THR A 259 20.28 -11.35 -24.33
N ALA A 260 19.95 -11.22 -23.05
CA ALA A 260 20.77 -11.73 -21.95
C ALA A 260 20.87 -13.27 -21.97
N MET A 261 19.76 -13.95 -22.28
CA MET A 261 19.73 -15.40 -22.40
C MET A 261 20.56 -15.89 -23.61
N ASN A 262 20.47 -15.21 -24.75
CA ASN A 262 21.24 -15.53 -25.96
C ASN A 262 22.75 -15.36 -25.73
N GLU A 263 23.18 -14.30 -25.04
CA GLU A 263 24.57 -14.13 -24.66
C GLU A 263 25.08 -15.22 -23.71
N LEU A 264 24.25 -15.69 -22.77
CA LEU A 264 24.62 -16.72 -21.81
C LEU A 264 24.68 -18.12 -22.43
N VAL A 265 23.79 -18.41 -23.38
CA VAL A 265 23.75 -19.69 -24.11
C VAL A 265 24.80 -19.75 -25.21
N SER A 266 25.19 -18.61 -25.77
CA SER A 266 26.20 -18.52 -26.83
C SER A 266 27.51 -19.23 -26.46
N LYS A 267 28.01 -20.04 -27.40
CA LYS A 267 29.31 -20.73 -27.27
C LYS A 267 30.48 -19.75 -27.36
N THR A 268 30.30 -18.64 -28.09
CA THR A 268 31.34 -17.65 -28.37
C THR A 268 31.44 -16.56 -27.30
N SER A 269 30.32 -16.24 -26.63
CA SER A 269 30.26 -15.20 -25.59
C SER A 269 31.21 -15.46 -24.40
N LYS A 270 31.92 -14.40 -23.98
CA LYS A 270 32.77 -14.40 -22.79
C LYS A 270 31.97 -14.67 -21.51
N VAL A 271 30.76 -14.10 -21.41
CA VAL A 271 29.85 -14.27 -20.27
C VAL A 271 29.35 -15.71 -20.18
N GLY A 272 28.88 -16.28 -21.30
CA GLY A 272 28.46 -17.69 -21.37
C GLY A 272 29.60 -18.67 -21.05
N LYS A 273 30.82 -18.39 -21.53
CA LYS A 273 32.03 -19.18 -21.20
C LYS A 273 32.35 -19.13 -19.71
N HIS A 274 32.32 -17.94 -19.09
CA HIS A 274 32.55 -17.76 -17.66
C HIS A 274 31.53 -18.56 -16.83
N TYR A 275 30.26 -18.44 -17.20
CA TYR A 275 29.17 -19.15 -16.53
C TYR A 275 29.30 -20.69 -16.60
N ARG A 276 29.64 -21.23 -17.78
CA ARG A 276 29.92 -22.67 -17.94
C ARG A 276 31.11 -23.13 -17.10
N LYS A 277 32.19 -22.33 -17.04
CA LYS A 277 33.34 -22.60 -16.16
C LYS A 277 32.94 -22.59 -14.68
N GLN A 278 32.07 -21.69 -14.25
CA GLN A 278 31.54 -21.64 -12.88
C GLN A 278 30.78 -22.93 -12.52
N ILE A 279 29.91 -23.41 -13.40
CA ILE A 279 29.18 -24.67 -13.21
C ILE A 279 30.16 -25.84 -13.07
N LEU A 280 31.13 -25.96 -13.97
CA LEU A 280 32.12 -27.06 -13.94
C LEU A 280 32.98 -27.03 -12.67
N ARG A 281 33.48 -25.85 -12.27
CA ARG A 281 34.25 -25.69 -11.03
C ARG A 281 33.43 -26.07 -9.79
N THR A 282 32.17 -25.65 -9.73
CA THR A 282 31.28 -25.95 -8.60
C THR A 282 30.90 -27.43 -8.57
N ALA A 283 30.70 -28.06 -9.74
CA ALA A 283 30.46 -29.49 -9.89
C ALA A 283 31.63 -30.32 -9.34
N LEU A 284 32.86 -29.95 -9.70
CA LEU A 284 34.07 -30.59 -9.21
C LEU A 284 34.26 -30.34 -7.70
N LYS A 285 34.10 -29.10 -7.23
CA LYS A 285 34.26 -28.74 -5.81
C LYS A 285 33.34 -29.52 -4.88
N HIS A 286 32.08 -29.73 -5.29
CA HIS A 286 31.08 -30.39 -4.43
C HIS A 286 30.82 -31.86 -4.79
N TRP A 287 31.45 -32.39 -5.84
CA TRP A 287 31.24 -33.74 -6.39
C TRP A 287 29.79 -34.02 -6.80
N ILE A 288 29.20 -33.10 -7.57
CA ILE A 288 27.79 -33.11 -7.95
C ILE A 288 27.65 -32.97 -9.48
N LYS A 289 26.68 -33.66 -10.08
CA LYS A 289 26.39 -33.55 -11.52
C LYS A 289 26.12 -32.10 -11.94
N PRO A 290 26.64 -31.62 -13.10
CA PRO A 290 26.44 -30.25 -13.57
C PRO A 290 24.98 -29.79 -13.65
N SER A 291 24.04 -30.69 -13.96
CA SER A 291 22.60 -30.39 -13.97
C SER A 291 22.06 -30.00 -12.60
N VAL A 292 22.52 -30.67 -11.53
CA VAL A 292 22.12 -30.37 -10.15
C VAL A 292 22.80 -29.11 -9.64
N VAL A 293 24.03 -28.81 -10.11
CA VAL A 293 24.72 -27.55 -9.80
C VAL A 293 23.96 -26.35 -10.38
N ARG A 294 23.38 -26.45 -11.57
CA ARG A 294 22.50 -25.40 -12.12
C ARG A 294 21.33 -25.15 -11.17
N ASP A 295 20.61 -26.19 -10.78
CA ASP A 295 19.47 -26.06 -9.85
C ASP A 295 19.90 -25.45 -8.52
N MET A 296 21.08 -25.84 -8.02
CA MET A 296 21.67 -25.26 -6.81
C MET A 296 21.97 -23.77 -6.97
N ILE A 297 22.57 -23.33 -8.08
CA ILE A 297 22.84 -21.91 -8.36
C ILE A 297 21.53 -21.12 -8.44
N ALA A 298 20.53 -21.64 -9.18
CA ALA A 298 19.22 -21.01 -9.34
C ALA A 298 18.52 -20.82 -7.99
N VAL A 299 18.42 -21.89 -7.20
CA VAL A 299 17.78 -21.88 -5.88
C VAL A 299 18.53 -20.97 -4.92
N LYS A 300 19.87 -21.05 -4.85
CA LYS A 300 20.66 -20.16 -3.98
C LYS A 300 20.42 -18.70 -4.35
N ARG A 301 20.53 -18.33 -5.63
CA ARG A 301 20.29 -16.94 -6.07
C ARG A 301 18.88 -16.49 -5.76
N LEU A 302 17.88 -17.33 -6.04
CA LEU A 302 16.49 -16.99 -5.77
C LEU A 302 16.24 -16.82 -4.27
N LEU A 303 16.74 -17.71 -3.41
CA LEU A 303 16.67 -17.56 -1.94
C LEU A 303 17.37 -16.28 -1.47
N SER A 304 18.55 -15.99 -2.03
CA SER A 304 19.31 -14.78 -1.75
C SER A 304 18.65 -13.50 -2.21
N VAL A 305 17.58 -13.54 -3.01
CA VAL A 305 16.77 -12.35 -3.32
C VAL A 305 15.36 -12.43 -2.74
N THR A 306 14.87 -13.63 -2.39
CA THR A 306 13.53 -13.86 -1.81
C THR A 306 13.44 -13.41 -0.34
N HIS A 307 14.58 -13.24 0.34
CA HIS A 307 14.63 -12.58 1.65
C HIS A 307 14.31 -11.08 1.60
N LEU A 308 14.30 -10.48 0.40
CA LEU A 308 13.76 -9.15 0.15
C LEU A 308 12.25 -9.35 -0.10
N PRO A 309 11.32 -8.71 0.60
CA PRO A 309 9.93 -9.12 0.56
C PRO A 309 9.17 -8.60 -0.67
N PHE A 310 8.36 -9.46 -1.31
CA PHE A 310 7.62 -9.13 -2.55
C PHE A 310 6.10 -9.22 -2.37
N ARG A 311 5.50 -8.09 -1.98
CA ARG A 311 4.15 -7.61 -2.34
C ARG A 311 2.97 -8.64 -2.16
N ASP A 312 2.44 -8.78 -0.91
CA ASP A 312 1.66 -9.91 -0.28
C ASP A 312 0.34 -9.50 0.48
N TYR A 313 -0.69 -10.37 0.61
CA TYR A 313 -1.79 -10.23 1.61
C TYR A 313 -2.23 -11.59 2.21
N ARG A 314 -2.67 -11.67 3.51
CA ARG A 314 -3.14 -12.91 4.18
C ARG A 314 -4.39 -12.74 5.10
N PRO A 315 -5.37 -13.68 5.12
CA PRO A 315 -6.57 -13.64 5.99
C PRO A 315 -6.30 -13.75 7.51
N ASN A 316 -5.27 -14.53 7.90
CA ASN A 316 -4.72 -14.56 9.27
C ASN A 316 -3.59 -13.53 9.43
N GLY A 317 -3.46 -12.61 8.48
CA GLY A 317 -2.53 -11.49 8.56
C GLY A 317 -2.90 -10.61 9.75
N GLN A 318 -1.88 -10.18 10.46
CA GLN A 318 -2.00 -9.28 11.59
C GLN A 318 -2.64 -7.96 11.12
N ILE A 319 -3.36 -7.28 11.99
CA ILE A 319 -3.75 -5.90 11.76
C ILE A 319 -2.56 -5.04 12.18
N VAL A 320 -1.90 -4.43 11.20
CA VAL A 320 -0.89 -3.42 11.45
C VAL A 320 -1.58 -2.08 11.58
N VAL A 321 -1.58 -1.55 12.80
CA VAL A 321 -2.09 -0.23 13.15
C VAL A 321 -0.92 0.74 13.17
N MET A 322 -0.95 1.71 12.27
CA MET A 322 0.12 2.71 12.11
C MET A 322 -0.31 4.06 12.66
N ASP A 323 0.51 4.63 13.53
CA ASP A 323 0.40 6.04 13.93
C ASP A 323 1.77 6.62 14.28
N THR A 324 1.84 7.93 14.32
CA THR A 324 3.02 8.77 14.59
C THR A 324 3.37 8.91 16.08
N GLY A 325 2.73 8.15 16.97
CA GLY A 325 2.87 8.35 18.41
C GLY A 325 2.22 7.28 19.27
N ILE A 326 1.90 7.64 20.52
CA ILE A 326 1.35 6.73 21.54
C ILE A 326 -0.16 6.51 21.41
N ALA A 327 -0.85 7.31 20.60
CA ALA A 327 -2.30 7.29 20.51
C ALA A 327 -2.94 5.92 20.14
N PRO A 328 -2.32 5.00 19.39
CA PRO A 328 -2.87 3.64 19.22
C PRO A 328 -2.94 2.84 20.53
N VAL A 329 -2.08 3.14 21.51
CA VAL A 329 -2.10 2.49 22.82
C VAL A 329 -3.23 3.06 23.67
N ILE A 330 -3.53 4.35 23.55
CA ILE A 330 -4.76 4.96 24.08
C ILE A 330 -5.99 4.29 23.43
N LEU A 331 -5.94 4.07 22.12
CA LEU A 331 -7.00 3.41 21.36
C LEU A 331 -7.12 1.91 21.66
N GLN A 332 -6.12 1.27 22.26
CA GLN A 332 -6.23 -0.13 22.64
C GLN A 332 -7.48 -0.38 23.48
N GLU A 333 -7.92 0.60 24.28
CA GLU A 333 -9.21 0.55 24.97
C GLU A 333 -10.40 0.40 24.01
N HIS A 334 -10.43 1.11 22.88
CA HIS A 334 -11.49 1.01 21.89
C HIS A 334 -11.45 -0.30 21.10
N LEU A 335 -10.27 -0.75 20.68
CA LEU A 335 -10.12 -2.02 19.95
C LEU A 335 -10.39 -3.23 20.85
N SER A 336 -9.89 -3.21 22.10
CA SER A 336 -10.10 -4.30 23.07
C SER A 336 -11.55 -4.48 23.49
N LYS A 337 -12.35 -3.40 23.49
CA LYS A 337 -13.80 -3.46 23.71
C LYS A 337 -14.56 -4.18 22.58
N LEU A 338 -13.98 -4.30 21.39
CA LEU A 338 -14.60 -5.00 20.27
C LEU A 338 -14.31 -6.50 20.34
N LYS A 339 -15.14 -7.25 21.08
CA LYS A 339 -14.99 -8.71 21.31
C LYS A 339 -14.71 -9.53 20.04
N LYS A 340 -15.22 -9.12 18.87
CA LYS A 340 -14.99 -9.84 17.60
C LYS A 340 -13.62 -9.57 16.94
N LEU A 341 -12.87 -8.58 17.40
CA LEU A 341 -11.45 -8.38 17.04
C LEU A 341 -10.51 -9.07 18.04
N SER A 342 -11.02 -9.68 19.12
CA SER A 342 -10.19 -10.30 20.16
C SER A 342 -9.33 -11.47 19.67
N CYS A 343 -9.59 -12.00 18.49
CA CYS A 343 -8.84 -13.10 17.86
C CYS A 343 -7.82 -12.61 16.80
N GLU A 344 -7.82 -11.31 16.48
CA GLU A 344 -6.85 -10.69 15.58
C GLU A 344 -5.53 -10.43 16.31
N ASP A 345 -4.41 -10.74 15.67
CA ASP A 345 -3.12 -10.24 16.17
C ASP A 345 -3.03 -8.78 15.74
N ILE A 346 -2.73 -7.91 16.69
CA ILE A 346 -2.59 -6.47 16.45
C ILE A 346 -1.13 -6.12 16.62
N VAL A 347 -0.55 -5.59 15.56
CA VAL A 347 0.77 -4.97 15.61
C VAL A 347 0.58 -3.47 15.61
N VAL A 348 0.90 -2.85 16.73
CA VAL A 348 0.95 -1.40 16.82
C VAL A 348 2.33 -0.96 16.37
N VAL A 349 2.39 -0.26 15.25
CA VAL A 349 3.63 0.33 14.73
C VAL A 349 3.61 1.82 15.02
N SER A 350 4.57 2.27 15.83
CA SER A 350 4.87 3.69 15.97
C SER A 350 5.78 4.11 14.81
N VAL A 351 5.19 4.80 13.83
CA VAL A 351 5.82 5.28 12.61
C VAL A 351 6.63 6.53 12.92
N LEU A 352 7.91 6.36 13.29
CA LEU A 352 8.79 7.41 13.86
C LEU A 352 8.10 8.15 15.00
N SER A 353 8.60 8.10 16.24
CA SER A 353 7.82 8.43 17.44
C SER A 353 7.25 9.86 17.58
N LYS A 354 7.31 10.73 16.57
CA LYS A 354 7.00 12.16 16.67
C LYS A 354 6.29 12.71 15.43
N ARG A 355 5.43 13.69 15.68
CA ARG A 355 4.28 14.18 14.88
C ARG A 355 4.59 14.59 13.45
N LEU A 356 3.63 14.29 12.59
CA LEU A 356 3.57 14.74 11.19
C LEU A 356 2.64 15.94 10.95
N GLY A 357 1.97 16.44 11.99
CA GLY A 357 0.85 17.38 11.85
C GLY A 357 1.22 18.75 11.22
N GLY A 358 2.48 19.16 11.32
CA GLY A 358 3.01 20.37 10.68
C GLY A 358 3.88 20.08 9.45
N THR A 359 3.99 18.81 9.06
CA THR A 359 4.86 18.36 7.97
C THR A 359 4.17 18.53 6.62
N ILE A 360 4.94 18.77 5.56
CA ILE A 360 4.39 18.89 4.20
C ILE A 360 3.81 17.56 3.68
N PRO A 361 2.72 17.57 2.89
CA PRO A 361 2.03 16.36 2.42
C PRO A 361 2.92 15.32 1.75
N LYS A 362 3.82 15.75 0.85
CA LYS A 362 4.72 14.84 0.11
C LYS A 362 5.62 14.02 1.03
N ARG A 363 6.10 14.64 2.11
CA ARG A 363 6.95 14.00 3.12
C ARG A 363 6.15 13.00 3.95
N ILE A 364 4.91 13.35 4.29
CA ILE A 364 3.98 12.43 4.96
C ILE A 364 3.74 11.20 4.08
N GLU A 365 3.43 11.39 2.80
CA GLU A 365 3.19 10.30 1.86
C GLU A 365 4.40 9.37 1.72
N GLN A 366 5.60 9.92 1.53
CA GLN A 366 6.83 9.12 1.41
C GLN A 366 7.09 8.30 2.67
N LEU A 367 6.91 8.88 3.85
CA LEU A 367 7.07 8.14 5.10
C LEU A 367 6.01 7.03 5.23
N CYS A 368 4.73 7.35 4.96
CA CYS A 368 3.65 6.37 5.00
C CYS A 368 3.94 5.20 4.06
N ARG A 369 4.42 5.47 2.84
CA ARG A 369 4.77 4.48 1.82
C ARG A 369 5.79 3.48 2.32
N ILE A 370 6.85 3.92 2.98
CA ILE A 370 7.90 3.05 3.54
C ILE A 370 7.29 2.06 4.55
N TYR A 371 6.50 2.57 5.50
CA TYR A 371 5.92 1.73 6.54
C TYR A 371 4.81 0.83 6.01
N VAL A 372 3.98 1.32 5.08
CA VAL A 372 2.99 0.53 4.37
C VAL A 372 3.63 -0.58 3.56
N GLU A 373 4.75 -0.33 2.89
CA GLU A 373 5.52 -1.37 2.21
C GLU A 373 6.03 -2.41 3.20
N ALA A 374 6.57 -2.00 4.35
CA ALA A 374 7.02 -2.91 5.40
C ALA A 374 5.87 -3.81 5.91
N ALA A 375 4.70 -3.23 6.21
CA ALA A 375 3.54 -3.98 6.67
C ALA A 375 2.93 -4.88 5.58
N TYR A 376 2.89 -4.40 4.34
CA TYR A 376 2.47 -5.17 3.18
C TYR A 376 3.36 -6.39 2.97
N ASN A 377 4.66 -6.23 3.16
CA ASN A 377 5.64 -7.29 3.11
C ASN A 377 5.50 -8.33 4.24
N LEU A 378 4.85 -7.96 5.36
CA LEU A 378 4.43 -8.87 6.42
C LEU A 378 3.10 -9.58 6.10
N GLY A 379 2.44 -9.23 4.99
CA GLY A 379 1.12 -9.76 4.59
C GLY A 379 -0.02 -9.25 5.48
N ALA A 380 0.13 -8.06 6.08
CA ALA A 380 -0.79 -7.49 7.05
C ALA A 380 -2.03 -6.80 6.43
N LYS A 381 -3.06 -6.62 7.25
CA LYS A 381 -4.15 -5.65 7.05
C LYS A 381 -3.66 -4.31 7.57
N ILE A 382 -3.85 -3.22 6.85
CA ILE A 382 -3.32 -1.92 7.30
C ILE A 382 -4.44 -1.01 7.78
N VAL A 383 -4.24 -0.46 8.97
CA VAL A 383 -5.04 0.63 9.51
C VAL A 383 -4.11 1.82 9.72
N LEU A 384 -4.24 2.84 8.87
CA LEU A 384 -3.64 4.15 9.10
C LEU A 384 -4.47 4.84 10.16
N PHE A 385 -4.05 4.72 11.41
CA PHE A 385 -4.78 5.30 12.52
C PHE A 385 -4.65 6.82 12.57
N CYS A 386 -3.49 7.34 12.19
CA CYS A 386 -3.23 8.78 12.13
C CYS A 386 -4.12 9.49 11.09
N ASN A 387 -4.93 10.45 11.52
CA ASN A 387 -5.72 11.30 10.62
C ASN A 387 -4.83 12.04 9.60
N THR A 388 -3.65 12.51 10.03
CA THR A 388 -2.69 13.18 9.14
C THR A 388 -2.18 12.25 8.04
N MET A 389 -1.91 10.98 8.36
CA MET A 389 -1.47 9.98 7.37
C MET A 389 -2.61 9.62 6.42
N ASP A 390 -3.83 9.44 6.94
CA ASP A 390 -5.00 9.17 6.11
C ASP A 390 -5.26 10.30 5.12
N ALA A 391 -5.36 11.53 5.64
CA ALA A 391 -5.59 12.75 4.87
C ALA A 391 -4.62 12.95 3.70
N ASN A 392 -3.34 12.64 3.91
CA ASN A 392 -2.28 12.98 2.97
C ASN A 392 -1.79 11.80 2.13
N ALA A 393 -2.04 10.56 2.54
CA ALA A 393 -1.39 9.40 1.93
C ALA A 393 -2.34 8.25 1.58
N ARG A 394 -3.46 8.03 2.29
CA ARG A 394 -4.28 6.81 2.08
C ARG A 394 -4.71 6.64 0.62
N ALA A 395 -5.25 7.69 0.00
CA ALA A 395 -5.74 7.62 -1.38
C ALA A 395 -4.61 7.32 -2.40
N THR A 396 -3.39 7.78 -2.15
CA THR A 396 -2.22 7.43 -2.97
C THR A 396 -1.82 5.98 -2.71
N LEU A 397 -1.69 5.58 -1.45
CA LEU A 397 -1.25 4.25 -1.06
C LEU A 397 -2.25 3.14 -1.46
N GLU A 398 -3.56 3.39 -1.40
CA GLU A 398 -4.59 2.45 -1.88
C GLU A 398 -4.48 2.20 -3.39
N LYS A 399 -3.97 3.18 -4.15
CA LYS A 399 -3.65 2.97 -5.57
C LYS A 399 -2.40 2.11 -5.71
N GLU A 400 -1.39 2.33 -4.88
CA GLU A 400 -0.08 1.68 -5.01
C GLU A 400 -0.03 0.24 -4.48
N PHE A 401 -0.77 -0.04 -3.41
CA PHE A 401 -0.73 -1.30 -2.70
C PHE A 401 -2.05 -2.05 -2.86
N SER A 402 -1.98 -3.36 -3.11
CA SER A 402 -3.15 -4.21 -3.35
C SER A 402 -3.85 -4.67 -2.06
N ILE A 403 -3.59 -3.99 -0.94
CA ILE A 403 -4.12 -4.35 0.39
C ILE A 403 -5.12 -3.30 0.88
N PRO A 404 -6.14 -3.69 1.66
CA PRO A 404 -7.01 -2.72 2.32
C PRO A 404 -6.19 -1.84 3.26
N ILE A 405 -6.29 -0.52 3.06
CA ILE A 405 -5.73 0.51 3.92
C ILE A 405 -6.89 1.31 4.48
N LEU A 406 -7.20 1.11 5.75
CA LEU A 406 -8.32 1.81 6.40
C LEU A 406 -7.82 3.08 7.08
N GLY A 407 -8.65 4.13 7.10
CA GLY A 407 -8.33 5.41 7.73
C GLY A 407 -9.54 6.05 8.44
N PRO A 408 -9.32 6.98 9.37
CA PRO A 408 -10.35 7.55 10.24
C PRO A 408 -11.29 8.58 9.58
N ILE A 409 -10.96 9.15 8.41
CA ILE A 409 -11.71 10.28 7.84
C ILE A 409 -13.10 9.84 7.37
N VAL A 410 -13.15 8.84 6.48
CA VAL A 410 -14.41 8.27 5.97
C VAL A 410 -15.37 7.90 7.10
N PRO A 411 -14.98 7.08 8.10
CA PRO A 411 -15.91 6.71 9.17
C PRO A 411 -16.33 7.85 10.08
N ALA A 412 -15.48 8.87 10.28
CA ALA A 412 -15.86 10.07 11.02
C ALA A 412 -16.96 10.84 10.28
N VAL A 413 -16.82 11.02 8.97
CA VAL A 413 -17.84 11.71 8.16
C VAL A 413 -19.13 10.90 8.07
N GLU A 414 -19.06 9.59 7.86
CA GLU A 414 -20.23 8.70 7.91
C GLU A 414 -20.97 8.80 9.25
N ALA A 415 -20.25 8.99 10.36
CA ALA A 415 -20.85 9.14 11.68
C ALA A 415 -21.66 10.44 11.84
N VAL A 416 -21.25 11.53 11.19
CA VAL A 416 -21.99 12.79 11.15
C VAL A 416 -23.36 12.57 10.51
N PHE A 417 -23.40 11.97 9.32
CA PHE A 417 -24.66 11.74 8.60
C PHE A 417 -25.49 10.59 9.18
N ARG A 418 -24.86 9.63 9.87
CA ARG A 418 -25.58 8.65 10.66
C ARG A 418 -26.30 9.29 11.85
N PHE A 419 -25.68 10.27 12.50
CA PHE A 419 -26.31 11.05 13.57
C PHE A 419 -27.48 11.88 13.04
N GLU A 420 -27.30 12.56 11.91
CA GLU A 420 -28.37 13.30 11.19
C GLU A 420 -29.62 12.44 11.00
N ASN A 421 -29.45 11.28 10.36
CA ASN A 421 -30.53 10.33 10.08
C ASN A 421 -31.18 9.79 11.37
N ALA A 422 -30.38 9.42 12.37
CA ALA A 422 -30.89 8.86 13.62
C ALA A 422 -31.70 9.85 14.46
N LYS A 423 -31.44 11.16 14.31
CA LYS A 423 -32.14 12.22 15.03
C LYS A 423 -33.23 12.91 14.21
N GLY A 424 -33.31 12.64 12.91
CA GLY A 424 -34.25 13.34 12.02
C GLY A 424 -34.00 14.84 11.96
N VAL A 425 -32.74 15.27 12.12
CA VAL A 425 -32.32 16.67 12.03
C VAL A 425 -31.62 16.92 10.70
N VAL A 426 -31.43 18.18 10.31
CA VAL A 426 -30.60 18.55 9.15
C VAL A 426 -29.35 19.24 9.68
N ILE A 427 -28.18 18.66 9.44
CA ILE A 427 -26.90 19.25 9.80
C ILE A 427 -26.55 20.28 8.74
N LYS A 428 -26.46 21.55 9.16
CA LYS A 428 -26.13 22.66 8.27
C LYS A 428 -24.65 22.99 8.36
N ASN A 429 -24.10 23.00 9.57
CA ASN A 429 -22.75 23.48 9.85
C ASN A 429 -21.94 22.43 10.61
N ILE A 430 -20.78 22.07 10.07
CA ILE A 430 -19.86 21.08 10.62
C ILE A 430 -18.56 21.80 11.00
N GLY A 431 -18.17 21.68 12.27
CA GLY A 431 -16.87 22.09 12.76
C GLY A 431 -15.85 20.96 12.64
N LEU A 432 -14.62 21.29 12.26
CA LEU A 432 -13.48 20.37 12.22
C LEU A 432 -12.32 20.96 13.02
N VAL A 433 -11.80 20.17 13.96
CA VAL A 433 -10.55 20.50 14.66
C VAL A 433 -9.54 19.42 14.35
N ALA A 434 -8.44 19.79 13.70
CA ALA A 434 -7.45 18.85 13.20
C ALA A 434 -6.04 19.46 13.17
N THR A 435 -5.06 18.67 12.73
CA THR A 435 -3.71 19.19 12.44
C THR A 435 -3.73 20.03 11.17
N LYS A 436 -2.76 20.95 11.04
CA LYS A 436 -2.58 21.75 9.83
C LYS A 436 -2.54 20.90 8.57
N ALA A 437 -1.68 19.88 8.54
CA ALA A 437 -1.54 18.99 7.39
C ALA A 437 -2.84 18.22 7.07
N THR A 438 -3.70 17.96 8.07
CA THR A 438 -5.01 17.34 7.84
C THR A 438 -5.97 18.34 7.18
N ILE A 439 -6.02 19.59 7.64
CA ILE A 439 -6.91 20.63 7.09
C ILE A 439 -6.47 21.01 5.68
N GLU A 440 -5.19 21.28 5.48
CA GLU A 440 -4.61 21.68 4.18
C GLU A 440 -4.77 20.60 3.11
N SER A 441 -4.89 19.32 3.48
CA SER A 441 -5.15 18.24 2.51
C SER A 441 -6.51 18.34 1.82
N GLY A 442 -7.48 19.02 2.43
CA GLY A 442 -8.88 19.05 1.98
C GLY A 442 -9.62 17.71 2.09
N ALA A 443 -9.02 16.65 2.65
CA ALA A 443 -9.61 15.31 2.66
C ALA A 443 -10.97 15.23 3.36
N TYR A 444 -11.10 15.84 4.55
CA TYR A 444 -12.39 15.94 5.25
C TYR A 444 -13.43 16.75 4.46
N ILE A 445 -13.01 17.85 3.84
CA ILE A 445 -13.91 18.71 3.05
C ILE A 445 -14.48 17.93 1.87
N ASN A 446 -13.61 17.24 1.13
CA ASN A 446 -13.99 16.41 -0.01
C ASN A 446 -14.94 15.27 0.40
N GLU A 447 -14.65 14.59 1.50
CA GLU A 447 -15.47 13.49 2.02
C GLU A 447 -16.85 13.99 2.45
N ILE A 448 -16.92 15.09 3.22
CA ILE A 448 -18.20 15.71 3.63
C ILE A 448 -19.03 16.11 2.42
N ARG A 449 -18.40 16.73 1.40
CA ARG A 449 -19.09 17.18 0.18
C ARG A 449 -19.57 16.05 -0.71
N SER A 450 -18.98 14.85 -0.60
CA SER A 450 -19.49 13.67 -1.28
C SER A 450 -20.87 13.24 -0.75
N HIS A 451 -21.19 13.58 0.50
CA HIS A 451 -22.48 13.29 1.15
C HIS A 451 -23.45 14.47 1.14
N ASN A 452 -22.98 15.68 1.46
CA ASN A 452 -23.81 16.89 1.46
C ASN A 452 -23.03 18.05 0.84
N LYS A 453 -23.43 18.43 -0.39
CA LYS A 453 -22.80 19.50 -1.17
C LYS A 453 -23.05 20.90 -0.61
N GLU A 454 -23.99 21.09 0.31
CA GLU A 454 -24.38 22.42 0.82
C GLU A 454 -23.88 22.69 2.24
N ALA A 455 -23.38 21.67 2.95
CA ALA A 455 -22.91 21.78 4.33
C ALA A 455 -21.83 22.87 4.49
N GLY A 456 -22.04 23.76 5.46
CA GLY A 456 -21.04 24.68 5.98
C GLY A 456 -19.94 23.94 6.72
N ILE A 457 -18.68 24.18 6.37
CA ILE A 457 -17.52 23.50 6.94
C ILE A 457 -16.58 24.56 7.53
N PHE A 458 -16.39 24.51 8.84
CA PHE A 458 -15.55 25.47 9.58
C PHE A 458 -14.40 24.71 10.24
N SER A 459 -13.17 25.04 9.91
CA SER A 459 -11.99 24.28 10.35
C SER A 459 -11.04 25.12 11.20
N VAL A 460 -10.52 24.55 12.29
CA VAL A 460 -9.44 25.16 13.10
C VAL A 460 -8.27 24.20 13.24
N ALA A 461 -7.06 24.70 12.99
CA ALA A 461 -5.83 23.98 13.29
C ALA A 461 -5.54 24.04 14.80
N ALA A 462 -5.28 22.88 15.42
CA ALA A 462 -4.99 22.79 16.85
C ALA A 462 -3.60 22.14 17.11
N PRO A 463 -2.50 22.81 16.74
CA PRO A 463 -1.15 22.23 16.79
C PRO A 463 -0.68 21.86 18.21
N LEU A 464 -1.15 22.57 19.24
CA LEU A 464 -0.74 22.33 20.64
C LEU A 464 -1.42 21.11 21.28
N PHE A 465 -2.61 20.74 20.82
CA PHE A 465 -3.48 19.78 21.52
C PHE A 465 -2.82 18.43 21.73
N ALA A 466 -2.31 17.85 20.66
CA ALA A 466 -1.72 16.55 20.79
C ALA A 466 -0.45 16.63 21.68
N THR A 467 0.32 17.74 21.67
CA THR A 467 1.54 17.87 22.48
C THR A 467 1.18 17.98 23.95
N MET A 468 0.07 18.65 24.28
CA MET A 468 -0.47 18.65 25.64
C MET A 468 -0.77 17.24 26.14
N VAL A 469 -1.34 16.36 25.31
CA VAL A 469 -1.59 14.94 25.67
C VAL A 469 -0.28 14.19 25.94
N ASP A 470 0.77 14.45 25.16
CA ASP A 470 2.06 13.77 25.31
C ASP A 470 2.87 14.24 26.54
N ILE A 471 2.73 15.51 26.93
CA ILE A 471 3.44 16.12 28.07
C ILE A 471 2.72 15.85 29.39
N SER A 472 1.38 15.86 29.38
CA SER A 472 0.62 15.53 30.58
C SER A 472 0.85 14.06 30.92
N GLU A 473 1.59 13.79 31.99
CA GLU A 473 1.77 12.45 32.54
C GLU A 473 0.43 11.70 32.55
N PHE A 474 0.40 10.54 31.91
CA PHE A 474 -0.81 9.73 31.71
C PHE A 474 -1.52 9.34 33.02
N ASP A 475 -0.84 9.41 34.16
CA ASP A 475 -1.45 9.22 35.48
C ASP A 475 -2.59 10.21 35.78
N LYS A 476 -2.62 11.38 35.11
CA LYS A 476 -3.76 12.32 35.16
C LYS A 476 -4.86 12.04 34.11
N MET A 477 -4.62 11.19 33.10
CA MET A 477 -5.64 10.82 32.11
C MET A 477 -6.70 9.86 32.68
N ARG A 478 -6.36 9.04 33.69
CA ARG A 478 -7.37 8.24 34.42
C ARG A 478 -8.29 9.09 35.29
N SER A 479 -7.85 10.24 35.77
CA SER A 479 -8.64 11.11 36.65
C SER A 479 -9.52 12.11 35.89
N GLN A 480 -9.42 12.21 34.56
CA GLN A 480 -10.12 13.19 33.71
C GLN A 480 -9.85 14.66 34.08
N VAL A 481 -8.87 14.94 34.94
CA VAL A 481 -8.54 16.30 35.37
C VAL A 481 -7.58 16.93 34.37
N VAL A 482 -8.12 17.73 33.46
CA VAL A 482 -7.33 18.60 32.57
C VAL A 482 -6.86 19.81 33.39
N SER A 483 -5.58 20.16 33.31
CA SER A 483 -5.07 21.34 34.02
C SER A 483 -5.77 22.62 33.53
N GLN A 484 -5.94 23.60 34.42
CA GLN A 484 -6.56 24.89 34.06
C GLN A 484 -5.86 25.55 32.87
N ARG A 485 -4.53 25.45 32.80
CA ARG A 485 -3.72 25.90 31.67
C ARG A 485 -4.16 25.26 30.35
N ASN A 486 -4.31 23.94 30.33
CA ASN A 486 -4.71 23.21 29.12
C ASN A 486 -6.17 23.52 28.74
N LEU A 487 -7.07 23.68 29.73
CA LEU A 487 -8.45 24.11 29.49
C LEU A 487 -8.51 25.47 28.79
N SER A 488 -7.74 26.46 29.26
CA SER A 488 -7.69 27.78 28.63
C SER A 488 -7.14 27.75 27.21
N ILE A 489 -6.15 26.90 26.91
CA ILE A 489 -5.65 26.69 25.54
C ILE A 489 -6.73 26.06 24.65
N ILE A 490 -7.45 25.06 25.15
CA ILE A 490 -8.55 24.40 24.43
C ILE A 490 -9.65 25.41 24.09
N GLU A 491 -10.09 26.20 25.08
CA GLU A 491 -11.09 27.24 24.89
C GLU A 491 -10.64 28.26 23.84
N ALA A 492 -9.42 28.79 23.97
CA ALA A 492 -8.88 29.79 23.04
C ALA A 492 -8.80 29.26 21.60
N ASN A 493 -8.43 27.98 21.40
CA ASN A 493 -8.45 27.34 20.08
C ASN A 493 -9.87 27.17 19.53
N LEU A 494 -10.87 26.83 20.36
CA LEU A 494 -12.23 26.51 19.90
C LEU A 494 -13.12 27.74 19.72
N ARG A 495 -12.78 28.87 20.32
CA ARG A 495 -13.56 30.11 20.26
C ARG A 495 -14.02 30.50 18.84
N PRO A 496 -13.17 30.45 17.79
CA PRO A 496 -13.62 30.76 16.44
C PRO A 496 -14.75 29.86 15.93
N LEU A 497 -14.76 28.57 16.30
CA LEU A 497 -15.83 27.65 15.90
C LEU A 497 -17.15 27.90 16.64
N MET A 498 -17.08 28.36 17.89
CA MET A 498 -18.25 28.70 18.68
C MET A 498 -19.05 29.85 18.06
N GLU A 499 -18.38 30.76 17.37
CA GLU A 499 -18.98 31.90 16.67
C GLU A 499 -19.73 31.51 15.38
N LYS A 500 -19.52 30.29 14.86
CA LYS A 500 -20.12 29.83 13.59
C LYS A 500 -21.38 28.98 13.75
N ASN A 501 -21.88 28.81 14.98
CA ASN A 501 -23.09 28.02 15.29
C ASN A 501 -23.10 26.66 14.56
N ILE A 502 -22.05 25.87 14.79
CA ILE A 502 -21.93 24.52 14.26
C ILE A 502 -22.87 23.55 14.97
N ASP A 503 -23.37 22.55 14.26
CA ASP A 503 -24.27 21.51 14.78
C ASP A 503 -23.48 20.28 15.29
N VAL A 504 -22.34 19.99 14.64
CA VAL A 504 -21.48 18.84 14.94
C VAL A 504 -20.01 19.26 14.89
N LEU A 505 -19.22 18.75 15.84
CA LEU A 505 -17.77 18.92 15.89
C LEU A 505 -17.06 17.59 15.63
N ILE A 506 -16.22 17.55 14.59
CA ILE A 506 -15.35 16.42 14.30
C ILE A 506 -13.97 16.64 14.95
N LEU A 507 -13.52 15.66 15.73
CA LEU A 507 -12.16 15.59 16.27
C LEU A 507 -11.26 14.84 15.28
N GLY A 508 -10.63 15.58 14.36
CA GLY A 508 -9.82 15.08 13.24
C GLY A 508 -8.36 14.77 13.60
N CYS A 509 -8.09 14.30 14.81
CA CYS A 509 -6.78 13.81 15.24
C CYS A 509 -6.92 12.71 16.29
N THR A 510 -6.02 11.74 16.27
CA THR A 510 -6.04 10.57 17.15
C THR A 510 -5.98 10.92 18.65
N HIS A 511 -5.40 12.07 18.99
CA HIS A 511 -5.21 12.50 20.38
C HIS A 511 -6.40 13.29 20.93
N TYR A 512 -7.23 13.90 20.09
CA TYR A 512 -8.18 14.92 20.55
C TYR A 512 -9.37 14.35 21.30
N GLY A 513 -9.67 13.05 21.11
CA GLY A 513 -10.71 12.34 21.86
C GLY A 513 -10.48 12.37 23.38
N VAL A 514 -9.22 12.52 23.83
CA VAL A 514 -8.86 12.70 25.25
C VAL A 514 -9.53 13.92 25.87
N PHE A 515 -9.70 15.00 25.09
CA PHE A 515 -10.30 16.24 25.57
C PHE A 515 -11.81 16.29 25.41
N LYS A 516 -12.46 15.22 24.95
CA LYS A 516 -13.89 15.22 24.60
C LYS A 516 -14.79 15.78 25.71
N GLN A 517 -14.55 15.40 26.97
CA GLN A 517 -15.35 15.87 28.09
C GLN A 517 -15.11 17.35 28.39
N ALA A 518 -13.84 17.77 28.47
CA ALA A 518 -13.47 19.17 28.64
C ALA A 518 -14.04 20.06 27.52
N ILE A 519 -13.97 19.61 26.26
CA ILE A 519 -14.54 20.32 25.12
C ILE A 519 -16.06 20.50 25.29
N ARG A 520 -16.78 19.48 25.74
CA ARG A 520 -18.24 19.60 25.99
C ARG A 520 -18.57 20.62 27.06
N GLU A 521 -17.83 20.58 28.17
CA GLU A 521 -18.04 21.49 29.30
C GLU A 521 -17.75 22.93 28.90
N ILE A 522 -16.60 23.18 28.26
CA ILE A 522 -16.23 24.50 27.72
C ILE A 522 -17.28 24.97 26.71
N TRP A 523 -17.70 24.11 25.79
CA TRP A 523 -18.69 24.48 24.78
C TRP A 523 -20.01 24.89 25.42
N LYS A 524 -20.49 24.13 26.41
CA LYS A 524 -21.72 24.41 27.14
C LYS A 524 -21.61 25.68 27.97
N SER A 525 -20.49 25.93 28.64
CA SER A 525 -20.28 27.15 29.42
C SER A 525 -20.19 28.40 28.55
N CYS A 526 -19.54 28.33 27.38
CA CYS A 526 -19.33 29.48 26.52
C CYS A 526 -20.55 29.79 25.62
N THR A 527 -21.27 28.76 25.16
CA THR A 527 -22.37 28.93 24.18
C THR A 527 -23.76 28.70 24.73
N GLY A 528 -23.87 28.13 25.94
CA GLY A 528 -25.15 27.70 26.52
C GLY A 528 -25.77 26.45 25.85
N LYS A 529 -25.11 25.83 24.87
CA LYS A 529 -25.62 24.68 24.10
C LYS A 529 -24.70 23.48 24.21
N GLU A 530 -25.27 22.27 24.09
CA GLU A 530 -24.48 21.05 23.94
C GLU A 530 -24.10 20.82 22.48
N ILE A 531 -22.84 20.43 22.25
CA ILE A 531 -22.31 20.09 20.92
C ILE A 531 -22.22 18.57 20.73
N HIS A 532 -22.67 18.07 19.58
CA HIS A 532 -22.43 16.69 19.20
C HIS A 532 -20.97 16.52 18.74
N ILE A 533 -20.24 15.60 19.37
CA ILE A 533 -18.82 15.37 19.08
C ILE A 533 -18.63 14.00 18.43
N VAL A 534 -18.08 14.01 17.23
CA VAL A 534 -17.60 12.83 16.51
C VAL A 534 -16.12 12.61 16.79
N ASP A 535 -15.81 11.46 17.37
CA ASP A 535 -14.45 11.05 17.69
C ASP A 535 -13.95 10.05 16.63
N SER A 536 -13.10 10.55 15.72
CA SER A 536 -12.60 9.80 14.56
C SER A 536 -11.92 8.47 14.95
N SER A 537 -11.25 8.44 16.10
CA SER A 537 -10.58 7.26 16.66
C SER A 537 -11.56 6.15 17.02
N ARG A 538 -12.66 6.53 17.67
CA ARG A 538 -13.74 5.61 18.06
C ARG A 538 -14.49 5.09 16.84
N GLU A 539 -14.77 5.96 15.87
CA GLU A 539 -15.49 5.58 14.65
C GLU A 539 -14.67 4.63 13.78
N LEU A 540 -13.37 4.87 13.63
CA LEU A 540 -12.46 3.97 12.90
C LEU A 540 -12.44 2.55 13.48
N SER A 541 -12.50 2.40 14.80
CA SER A 541 -12.52 1.07 15.42
C SER A 541 -13.77 0.27 15.02
N HIS A 542 -14.95 0.91 15.04
CA HIS A 542 -16.21 0.28 14.63
C HIS A 542 -16.24 0.00 13.13
N TYR A 543 -15.75 0.96 12.34
CA TYR A 543 -15.65 0.83 10.89
C TYR A 543 -14.71 -0.30 10.49
N THR A 544 -13.54 -0.40 11.10
CA THR A 544 -12.60 -1.50 10.89
C THR A 544 -13.28 -2.84 11.11
N LEU A 545 -14.00 -3.01 12.21
CA LEU A 545 -14.73 -4.25 12.47
C LEU A 545 -15.83 -4.51 11.42
N ALA A 546 -16.60 -3.50 11.05
CA ALA A 546 -17.65 -3.61 10.04
C ALA A 546 -17.06 -3.99 8.67
N PHE A 547 -16.02 -3.30 8.23
CA PHE A 547 -15.29 -3.54 6.99
C PHE A 547 -14.72 -4.95 6.96
N LEU A 548 -14.00 -5.36 8.01
CA LEU A 548 -13.39 -6.69 8.07
C LEU A 548 -14.45 -7.81 8.03
N ARG A 549 -15.61 -7.61 8.69
CA ARG A 549 -16.74 -8.55 8.62
C ARG A 549 -17.37 -8.61 7.24
N GLN A 550 -17.72 -7.46 6.66
CA GLN A 550 -18.38 -7.37 5.37
C GLN A 550 -17.52 -7.98 4.26
N ASN A 551 -16.22 -7.74 4.31
CA ASN A 551 -15.25 -8.28 3.35
C ASN A 551 -14.77 -9.70 3.69
N LYS A 552 -15.27 -10.32 4.78
CA LYS A 552 -14.92 -11.68 5.21
C LYS A 552 -13.41 -11.89 5.40
N ILE A 553 -12.73 -10.87 5.91
CA ILE A 553 -11.29 -10.85 6.15
C ILE A 553 -10.93 -10.77 7.64
N LEU A 554 -11.88 -11.07 8.53
CA LEU A 554 -11.57 -11.34 9.93
C LEU A 554 -10.73 -12.60 10.07
N SER A 555 -9.87 -12.63 11.09
CA SER A 555 -9.18 -13.83 11.53
C SER A 555 -10.17 -14.96 11.78
N LEU A 556 -9.81 -16.16 11.34
CA LEU A 556 -10.62 -17.37 11.52
C LEU A 556 -10.39 -18.05 12.88
N ARG A 557 -9.52 -17.49 13.73
CA ARG A 557 -9.27 -18.02 15.08
C ARG A 557 -10.51 -17.80 15.95
N ILE A 558 -10.88 -18.84 16.72
CA ILE A 558 -12.14 -18.87 17.50
C ILE A 558 -11.88 -19.08 19.00
N GLU A 559 -10.75 -19.70 19.36
CA GLU A 559 -10.43 -20.10 20.74
C GLU A 559 -9.16 -19.43 21.31
N GLN A 560 -8.40 -18.74 20.47
CA GLN A 560 -7.16 -18.08 20.87
C GLN A 560 -7.33 -16.57 20.82
N LYS A 561 -7.14 -15.91 21.97
CA LYS A 561 -6.98 -14.46 22.00
C LYS A 561 -5.75 -14.06 21.18
N GLY A 562 -5.94 -13.13 20.27
CA GLY A 562 -4.86 -12.53 19.51
C GLY A 562 -3.91 -11.79 20.42
N LYS A 563 -2.66 -11.68 19.99
CA LYS A 563 -1.61 -10.96 20.73
C LYS A 563 -1.57 -9.51 20.26
N VAL A 564 -1.32 -8.61 21.20
CA VAL A 564 -0.93 -7.23 20.89
C VAL A 564 0.59 -7.17 21.02
N SER A 565 1.26 -6.76 19.94
CA SER A 565 2.69 -6.52 19.92
C SER A 565 2.98 -5.10 19.47
N TYR A 566 4.05 -4.53 19.98
CA TYR A 566 4.44 -3.16 19.73
C TYR A 566 5.75 -3.13 18.95
N ILE A 567 5.82 -2.32 17.91
CA ILE A 567 7.00 -2.12 17.07
C ILE A 567 7.29 -0.63 16.98
N SER A 568 8.56 -0.27 17.07
CA SER A 568 9.04 1.08 16.78
C SER A 568 10.43 1.01 16.14
N SER A 569 10.95 2.17 15.74
CA SER A 569 12.36 2.31 15.43
C SER A 569 13.21 1.96 16.67
N GLU A 570 14.47 1.60 16.43
CA GLU A 570 15.44 1.31 17.50
C GLU A 570 15.64 2.51 18.43
N GLU A 571 15.74 3.71 17.87
CA GLU A 571 15.95 4.97 18.61
C GLU A 571 14.77 5.29 19.55
N ASP A 572 13.55 4.92 19.15
CA ASP A 572 12.32 5.27 19.86
C ASP A 572 11.84 4.20 20.83
N ALA A 573 12.30 2.95 20.67
CA ALA A 573 11.82 1.81 21.43
C ALA A 573 11.85 2.02 22.96
N PRO A 574 12.92 2.59 23.56
CA PRO A 574 12.94 2.78 25.01
C PRO A 574 11.86 3.76 25.51
N GLY A 575 11.64 4.86 24.79
CA GLY A 575 10.63 5.87 25.14
C GLY A 575 9.22 5.36 24.91
N PHE A 576 9.01 4.64 23.80
CA PHE A 576 7.72 4.03 23.49
C PHE A 576 7.37 2.95 24.52
N ALA A 577 8.27 2.02 24.82
CA ALA A 577 8.05 0.94 25.80
C ALA A 577 7.67 1.46 27.18
N ARG A 578 8.32 2.54 27.65
CA ARG A 578 7.98 3.19 28.90
C ARG A 578 6.54 3.71 28.91
N LYS A 579 6.16 4.49 27.91
CA LYS A 579 4.80 5.04 27.77
C LYS A 579 3.74 3.94 27.64
N VAL A 580 4.01 2.89 26.85
CA VAL A 580 3.08 1.75 26.74
C VAL A 580 2.90 1.07 28.09
N SER A 581 3.99 0.91 28.86
CA SER A 581 3.93 0.29 30.18
C SER A 581 3.16 1.13 31.20
N GLU A 582 3.37 2.45 31.20
CA GLU A 582 2.61 3.41 32.02
C GLU A 582 1.10 3.35 31.71
N ILE A 583 0.72 3.35 30.43
CA ILE A 583 -0.69 3.36 30.01
C ILE A 583 -1.39 2.03 30.30
N THR A 584 -0.73 0.93 29.95
CA THR A 584 -1.33 -0.41 30.06
C THR A 584 -1.24 -0.98 31.48
N GLY A 585 -0.38 -0.42 32.33
CA GLY A 585 -0.05 -0.96 33.64
C GLY A 585 0.70 -2.30 33.60
N CYS A 586 1.15 -2.73 32.42
CA CYS A 586 1.86 -3.98 32.19
C CYS A 586 3.20 -3.68 31.51
N ALA A 587 4.26 -4.43 31.82
CA ALA A 587 5.50 -4.33 31.06
C ALA A 587 5.24 -4.65 29.58
N ALA A 588 5.52 -3.68 28.70
CA ALA A 588 5.32 -3.82 27.27
C ALA A 588 6.63 -4.23 26.58
N ASP A 589 6.60 -5.37 25.89
CA ASP A 589 7.68 -5.79 25.00
C ASP A 589 7.54 -5.06 23.66
N VAL A 590 8.35 -4.02 23.47
CA VAL A 590 8.45 -3.28 22.20
C VAL A 590 9.62 -3.87 21.42
N VAL A 591 9.32 -4.40 20.25
CA VAL A 591 10.35 -4.93 19.34
C VAL A 591 10.96 -3.75 18.58
N PRO A 592 12.23 -3.38 18.84
CA PRO A 592 12.93 -2.43 17.99
C PRO A 592 13.12 -3.08 16.62
N ILE A 593 12.81 -2.35 15.55
CA ILE A 593 13.00 -2.86 14.20
C ILE A 593 13.68 -1.82 13.32
N ASP A 594 14.68 -2.25 12.56
CA ASP A 594 15.12 -1.50 11.39
C ASP A 594 14.13 -1.76 10.26
N ILE A 595 13.30 -0.77 9.94
CA ILE A 595 12.35 -0.86 8.82
C ILE A 595 13.11 -1.13 7.51
N GLY A 596 14.36 -0.70 7.38
CA GLY A 596 15.22 -1.00 6.25
C GLY A 596 15.56 -2.48 6.12
N GLU A 597 15.70 -3.21 7.23
CA GLU A 597 15.85 -4.67 7.21
C GLU A 597 14.53 -5.36 6.83
N VAL A 598 13.40 -4.88 7.35
CA VAL A 598 12.06 -5.45 7.07
C VAL A 598 11.69 -5.32 5.59
N VAL A 599 11.98 -4.19 4.97
CA VAL A 599 11.67 -3.92 3.56
C VAL A 599 12.74 -4.49 2.63
N GLY A 600 13.94 -4.78 3.13
CA GLY A 600 15.06 -5.32 2.35
C GLY A 600 15.46 -4.45 1.13
N ARG A 601 14.93 -3.23 1.02
CA ARG A 601 15.05 -2.38 -0.17
C ARG A 601 15.12 -0.89 0.11
N LEU A 602 15.11 -0.44 1.37
CA LEU A 602 15.22 1.00 1.64
C LEU A 602 16.57 1.52 1.12
N SER A 603 16.50 2.55 0.28
CA SER A 603 17.67 3.26 -0.22
C SER A 603 18.37 4.03 0.92
N GLU A 604 19.62 4.43 0.72
CA GLU A 604 20.30 5.33 1.67
C GLU A 604 19.56 6.67 1.78
N GLU A 605 18.94 7.14 0.70
CA GLU A 605 18.09 8.33 0.70
C GLU A 605 16.85 8.16 1.58
N ASP A 606 16.17 7.00 1.52
CA ASP A 606 15.02 6.72 2.39
C ASP A 606 15.42 6.66 3.87
N ARG A 607 16.60 6.09 4.17
CA ARG A 607 17.13 6.03 5.53
C ARG A 607 17.51 7.42 6.06
N LEU A 608 18.18 8.22 5.24
CA LEU A 608 18.52 9.61 5.58
C LEU A 608 17.25 10.43 5.78
N PHE A 609 16.29 10.30 4.87
CA PHE A 609 14.99 10.95 4.96
C PHE A 609 14.27 10.62 6.27
N GLN A 610 14.19 9.34 6.66
CA GLN A 610 13.60 8.94 7.94
C GLN A 610 14.29 9.63 9.12
N LYS A 611 15.62 9.66 9.13
CA LYS A 611 16.40 10.33 10.19
C LYS A 611 16.11 11.82 10.23
N THR A 612 16.09 12.51 9.09
CA THR A 612 15.76 13.94 9.03
C THR A 612 14.33 14.20 9.50
N VAL A 613 13.34 13.34 9.15
CA VAL A 613 11.95 13.47 9.65
C VAL A 613 11.91 13.37 11.17
N ALA A 614 12.66 12.42 11.74
CA ALA A 614 12.71 12.22 13.19
C ALA A 614 13.34 13.43 13.91
N GLU A 615 14.44 13.97 13.38
CA GLU A 615 15.12 15.15 13.93
C GLU A 615 14.21 16.38 13.93
N GLU A 616 13.63 16.74 12.78
CA GLU A 616 12.73 17.89 12.66
C GLU A 616 11.50 17.76 13.56
N SER A 617 10.92 16.56 13.63
CA SER A 617 9.74 16.33 14.47
C SER A 617 10.07 16.46 15.96
N ARG A 618 11.28 16.09 16.38
CA ARG A 618 11.74 16.28 17.75
C ARG A 618 11.92 17.75 18.08
N GLU A 619 12.50 18.53 17.17
CA GLU A 619 12.64 19.98 17.31
C GLU A 619 11.27 20.65 17.42
N ASP A 620 10.34 20.27 16.55
CA ASP A 620 8.96 20.76 16.51
C ASP A 620 8.18 20.45 17.80
N ILE A 621 8.35 19.26 18.38
CA ILE A 621 7.76 18.93 19.68
C ILE A 621 8.33 19.79 20.81
N ASN A 622 9.66 19.92 20.87
CA ASN A 622 10.31 20.74 21.89
C ASN A 622 9.84 22.20 21.77
N LEU A 623 9.69 22.70 20.54
CA LEU A 623 9.20 24.03 20.27
C LEU A 623 7.76 24.24 20.78
N ARG A 624 6.85 23.28 20.53
CA ARG A 624 5.49 23.33 21.08
C ARG A 624 5.44 23.20 22.59
N ALA A 625 6.30 22.36 23.17
CA ALA A 625 6.43 22.24 24.62
C ALA A 625 6.82 23.60 25.24
N GLY A 626 7.83 24.26 24.67
CA GLY A 626 8.24 25.61 25.07
C GLY A 626 7.11 26.64 24.97
N ILE A 627 6.28 26.59 23.92
CA ILE A 627 5.08 27.45 23.82
C ILE A 627 4.10 27.14 24.95
N ILE A 628 3.78 25.88 25.20
CA ILE A 628 2.82 25.44 26.22
C ILE A 628 3.28 25.85 27.63
N ASP A 629 4.58 25.68 27.92
CA ASP A 629 5.18 25.90 29.24
C ASP A 629 5.59 27.36 29.49
N SER A 630 5.56 28.21 28.48
CA SER A 630 5.78 29.66 28.64
C SER A 630 4.74 30.32 29.56
N ASN A 631 5.08 31.48 30.12
CA ASN A 631 4.17 32.30 30.93
C ASN A 631 3.17 33.13 30.09
N LEU A 632 3.09 32.88 28.78
CA LEU A 632 2.16 33.56 27.89
C LEU A 632 0.69 33.21 28.21
N SER A 633 -0.20 34.15 27.89
CA SER A 633 -1.64 33.97 27.89
C SER A 633 -2.05 32.86 26.92
N ALA A 634 -3.18 32.20 27.18
CA ALA A 634 -3.67 31.13 26.29
C ALA A 634 -3.95 31.65 24.87
N GLY A 635 -4.48 32.88 24.75
CA GLY A 635 -4.67 33.55 23.47
C GLY A 635 -3.37 33.75 22.71
N ALA A 636 -2.33 34.27 23.36
CA ALA A 636 -1.02 34.44 22.75
C ALA A 636 -0.40 33.10 22.34
N LYS A 637 -0.44 32.07 23.21
CA LYS A 637 0.06 30.71 22.89
C LYS A 637 -0.58 30.14 21.63
N VAL A 638 -1.90 30.24 21.54
CA VAL A 638 -2.67 29.73 20.40
C VAL A 638 -2.38 30.54 19.14
N ALA A 639 -2.32 31.86 19.22
CA ALA A 639 -2.00 32.72 18.08
C ALA A 639 -0.56 32.52 17.56
N ILE A 640 0.42 32.34 18.45
CA ILE A 640 1.80 32.01 18.09
C ILE A 640 1.86 30.65 17.39
N ALA A 641 1.18 29.65 17.97
CA ALA A 641 1.15 28.32 17.40
C ALA A 641 0.43 28.29 16.05
N ASP A 642 -0.63 29.08 15.84
CA ASP A 642 -1.27 29.25 14.53
C ASP A 642 -0.37 30.02 13.55
N LYS A 643 0.41 31.01 13.99
CA LYS A 643 1.34 31.69 13.10
C LYS A 643 2.46 30.76 12.61
N LEU A 644 2.97 29.89 13.47
CA LEU A 644 4.01 28.92 13.15
C LEU A 644 3.48 27.70 12.38
N TYR A 645 2.37 27.15 12.85
CA TYR A 645 1.85 25.85 12.45
C TYR A 645 0.39 25.88 12.00
N GLY A 646 -0.19 27.05 11.79
CA GLY A 646 -1.52 27.20 11.20
C GLY A 646 -1.46 27.08 9.68
N VAL A 647 -2.64 27.15 9.07
CA VAL A 647 -2.82 26.94 7.64
C VAL A 647 -2.38 28.19 6.88
N LYS A 648 -1.47 28.02 5.91
CA LYS A 648 -0.92 29.16 5.13
C LYS A 648 -1.83 29.58 3.98
N ASP A 649 -2.52 28.61 3.37
CA ASP A 649 -3.35 28.85 2.21
C ASP A 649 -4.82 29.06 2.60
N LYS A 650 -5.24 30.34 2.62
CA LYS A 650 -6.64 30.73 2.86
C LYS A 650 -7.51 30.64 1.59
N SER A 651 -6.97 30.17 0.46
CA SER A 651 -7.71 30.06 -0.82
C SER A 651 -8.84 29.04 -0.83
N VAL A 652 -9.00 28.27 0.25
CA VAL A 652 -10.14 27.36 0.49
C VAL A 652 -11.45 28.11 0.80
N SER A 653 -11.49 29.45 0.67
CA SER A 653 -12.70 30.28 0.77
C SER A 653 -13.72 30.10 -0.38
N ARG A 654 -13.81 28.89 -0.97
CA ARG A 654 -14.81 28.57 -2.00
C ARG A 654 -16.03 27.88 -1.37
N PHE A 655 -17.19 28.53 -1.54
CA PHE A 655 -18.55 28.09 -1.21
C PHE A 655 -18.69 27.23 0.06
N ASN A 656 -18.96 27.87 1.19
CA ASN A 656 -19.30 27.25 2.48
C ASN A 656 -18.15 26.42 3.12
N CYS A 657 -16.88 26.73 2.84
CA CYS A 657 -15.72 26.23 3.59
C CYS A 657 -14.89 27.39 4.11
N GLU A 658 -14.61 27.41 5.41
CA GLU A 658 -13.84 28.47 6.05
C GLU A 658 -12.80 27.87 7.01
N ILE A 659 -11.55 28.30 6.88
CA ILE A 659 -10.48 27.98 7.82
C ILE A 659 -10.35 29.17 8.75
N LEU A 660 -10.65 28.94 10.03
CA LEU A 660 -10.65 29.96 11.06
C LEU A 660 -9.28 29.97 11.74
N SER A 661 -8.66 31.15 11.80
CA SER A 661 -7.37 31.37 12.42
C SER A 661 -7.48 32.38 13.56
N PRO A 662 -6.96 32.07 14.75
CA PRO A 662 -6.77 33.05 15.82
C PRO A 662 -5.83 34.18 15.37
N GLU A 663 -6.27 35.44 15.48
CA GLU A 663 -5.43 36.59 15.09
C GLU A 663 -4.34 36.90 16.12
N LEU A 664 -3.14 37.20 15.65
CA LEU A 664 -2.04 37.71 16.47
C LEU A 664 -2.21 39.22 16.64
N LYS A 665 -2.85 39.64 17.73
CA LYS A 665 -3.10 41.05 18.07
C LYS A 665 -1.87 41.74 18.67
N ASP A 666 -1.85 43.07 18.65
CA ASP A 666 -0.75 43.90 19.21
C ASP A 666 -0.47 43.59 20.69
N GLU A 667 -1.52 43.31 21.47
CA GLU A 667 -1.41 42.90 22.87
C GLU A 667 -0.58 41.60 23.02
N HIS A 668 -0.79 40.63 22.14
CA HIS A 668 0.01 39.40 22.12
C HIS A 668 1.46 39.71 21.72
N ILE A 669 1.69 40.62 20.78
CA ILE A 669 3.04 41.01 20.34
C ILE A 669 3.81 41.69 21.47
N GLN A 670 3.15 42.56 22.24
CA GLN A 670 3.75 43.19 23.43
C GLN A 670 4.09 42.16 24.52
N GLU A 671 3.19 41.19 24.75
CA GLU A 671 3.42 40.10 25.70
C GLU A 671 4.64 39.25 25.32
N ILE A 672 4.76 38.94 24.03
CA ILE A 672 5.89 38.21 23.43
C ILE A 672 7.19 39.00 23.59
N ALA A 673 7.18 40.29 23.24
CA ALA A 673 8.35 41.17 23.31
C ALA A 673 8.86 41.34 24.75
N GLY A 674 7.95 41.41 25.73
CA GLY A 674 8.29 41.51 27.14
C GLY A 674 8.97 40.26 27.72
N LEU A 675 8.68 39.07 27.18
CA LEU A 675 9.24 37.80 27.64
C LEU A 675 10.54 37.41 26.92
N THR A 676 10.79 37.92 25.72
CA THR A 676 12.04 37.65 24.97
C THR A 676 13.30 38.13 25.65
N THR A 677 13.23 39.17 26.48
CA THR A 677 14.38 39.69 27.23
C THR A 677 14.81 38.75 28.37
N GLN A 678 13.98 37.77 28.75
CA GLN A 678 14.19 36.92 29.92
C GLN A 678 14.29 35.41 29.59
N ASN A 679 13.92 34.97 28.39
CA ASN A 679 13.88 33.55 28.04
C ASN A 679 14.54 33.26 26.67
N LYS A 680 15.77 32.70 26.72
CA LYS A 680 16.57 32.31 25.53
C LYS A 680 15.85 31.29 24.63
N GLU A 681 14.99 30.45 25.20
CA GLU A 681 14.23 29.46 24.45
C GLU A 681 13.14 30.14 23.61
N LEU A 682 12.42 31.11 24.19
CA LEU A 682 11.43 31.95 23.52
C LEU A 682 12.03 32.77 22.36
N LEU A 683 13.26 33.26 22.53
CA LEU A 683 14.05 33.93 21.48
C LEU A 683 14.29 33.03 20.26
N LYS A 684 14.55 31.73 20.46
CA LYS A 684 14.70 30.74 19.38
C LYS A 684 13.37 30.44 18.69
N ILE A 685 12.26 30.45 19.42
CA ILE A 685 10.90 30.35 18.85
C ILE A 685 10.64 31.53 17.92
N LEU A 686 11.02 32.74 18.33
CA LEU A 686 10.75 33.97 17.59
C LEU A 686 11.70 34.20 16.42
N SER A 687 12.92 33.66 16.46
CA SER A 687 13.80 33.66 15.28
C SER A 687 13.19 32.84 14.14
N HIS A 688 12.56 31.70 14.44
CA HIS A 688 11.84 30.90 13.45
C HIS A 688 10.62 31.63 12.88
N ILE A 689 9.98 32.49 13.68
CA ILE A 689 8.88 33.36 13.21
C ILE A 689 9.43 34.43 12.27
N LYS A 690 10.55 35.09 12.61
CA LYS A 690 11.21 36.10 11.77
C LYS A 690 11.68 35.56 10.43
N ASP A 691 12.26 34.35 10.40
CA ASP A 691 12.73 33.71 9.17
C ASP A 691 11.57 33.24 8.28
N ALA A 692 10.40 32.94 8.87
CA ALA A 692 9.17 32.64 8.12
C ALA A 692 8.45 33.90 7.57
N THR A 693 8.83 35.09 8.05
CA THR A 693 8.27 36.40 7.68
C THR A 693 9.28 37.27 6.94
N SER A 694 9.96 36.75 5.92
CA SER A 694 10.54 37.63 4.88
C SER A 694 9.42 38.25 4.02
N GLN A 695 8.50 38.96 4.70
CA GLN A 695 7.53 39.98 4.29
C GLN A 695 6.80 40.47 5.55
#